data_AF-A0A8B6FM59-F1
#
_entry.id   AF-A0A8B6FM59-F1
#
_cell.length_a   1.000
_cell.length_b   1.000
_cell.length_c   1.000
_cell.angle_alpha   90.00
_cell.angle_beta   90.00
_cell.angle_gamma   90.00
#
_symmetry.space_group_name_H-M   'P 1'
#
loop_
_entity.id
_entity.type
_entity.pdbx_description
1 polymer ?
#
loop_
_entity_poly.entity_id
_entity_poly.type
_entity_poly.pdbx_seq_one_letter_code
_entity_poly.pdbx_strand_id
1 'polypeptide(L)'
;MADVVTGVEASAISVLKRAVEMDTARRFDESLVCYQEGINLLLQVLKATSDQSKKERYRKKISEYMDRAEQLKSFVIETKNAGGSHEQIQIDDNATGFGMEKLFSRFMTEFLTEIEIEDPYIRAHHQICNLLRFCEVVVKSQCPVKEIRLLTGRDEYPDAQMQQQQKLNQLKKSLHNHGIEFNWSFHDSLHDREIRMGKLKSGFNSSRNKMKLQAIRKGQLRRTFCRNLELDHPYASNFRKPHSTPDISNVIHEEVIDADFINITPDTDEWRKGRRVIELGVLADNLDCKLCGLPLHLKHAVKINDCGLGSILKIMCMNRNCNHLNNVPTGKRHGRIWDINSKVALAAIHIGLGEHQLNAFLSILNMPTVSHKMFDQRSKEVGEVLESLAEESMVEWTEKEKTLTKECGGDENITVCVDAGWQKRGSGRAYDSLTGHCSMIGSKSRKIIGYKWRSKTCRICEVASKKGKIAKIHQCRKNFGGSAKAMEPDMVTDLVREARLKGTNICTIVGDEDSTTIARLRSNVDKDIKKLSDSNHMKKILGKKLYDLKNKHQSLSTKVINYVIKCFNFLVAQEKGQPEKMCKSLPALAKHPYGDHSDCHTDWCRFMEETGMKYRLDCLMANVSAGLSPGVHTKKLFTLRDLQAKKRKAIAVTKKAKLHRIQLKSKRHQNTSSCEVREGVCYEESTALGIEPDITEIPAPVQTVTNQSMPPNLCRIYFDIEATGLSRTSHILQLSAKRDEEMYNSFVLPSCQVTQKAAEITGITFENGQLLFKGNVMPAVGIKKCLNDFISFLDKSHNNVIIGHNICNYDCMVLYTALEKCSLLDKFMTSISGFVDTLLLFKSAHPGLSSYSQPNLFQTLLGQTYDAHRADEAVDALFTLVNKTVVDNCHFEKTYLSKKFISEKYLSMKELLKNLPSLKLLVDNKILSISMARIIAKSGLSLQHLKLAFTRNGAKGIRDIFTESSGSGVRVTKSQKI
;
A
#
# COMPACT_ATOMS: atom_id res chain seq x y z
N MET A 1 -47.02 -34.43 5.26
CA MET A 1 -47.41 -33.03 5.56
C MET A 1 -47.72 -32.81 7.03
N ALA A 2 -48.49 -33.68 7.69
CA ALA A 2 -48.86 -33.53 9.11
C ALA A 2 -47.69 -33.18 10.05
N ASP A 3 -46.56 -33.88 9.93
CA ASP A 3 -45.37 -33.72 10.81
C ASP A 3 -44.69 -32.35 10.70
N VAL A 4 -44.91 -31.64 9.59
CA VAL A 4 -44.42 -30.26 9.42
C VAL A 4 -45.30 -29.27 10.19
N VAL A 5 -46.62 -29.53 10.25
CA VAL A 5 -47.58 -28.68 10.97
C VAL A 5 -47.40 -28.82 12.48
N THR A 6 -47.21 -30.04 12.98
CA THR A 6 -46.99 -30.29 14.43
C THR A 6 -45.68 -29.67 14.94
N GLY A 7 -44.61 -29.69 14.14
CA GLY A 7 -43.35 -29.01 14.47
C GLY A 7 -43.49 -27.48 14.57
N VAL A 8 -44.28 -26.86 13.69
CA VAL A 8 -44.58 -25.42 13.75
C VAL A 8 -45.52 -25.10 14.91
N GLU A 9 -46.48 -25.98 15.23
CA GLU A 9 -47.37 -25.84 16.39
C GLU A 9 -46.60 -25.86 17.72
N ALA A 10 -45.71 -26.83 17.92
CA ALA A 10 -44.83 -26.88 19.09
C ALA A 10 -43.95 -25.62 19.22
N SER A 11 -43.47 -25.09 18.08
CA SER A 11 -42.69 -23.86 18.02
C SER A 11 -43.53 -22.63 18.40
N ALA A 12 -44.76 -22.51 17.89
CA ALA A 12 -45.69 -21.43 18.23
C ALA A 12 -46.02 -21.43 19.74
N ILE A 13 -46.32 -22.60 20.31
CA ILE A 13 -46.60 -22.77 21.75
C ILE A 13 -45.40 -22.38 22.60
N SER A 14 -44.18 -22.75 22.20
CA SER A 14 -42.94 -22.39 22.91
C SER A 14 -42.71 -20.87 22.93
N VAL A 15 -42.86 -20.20 21.78
CA VAL A 15 -42.69 -18.74 21.65
C VAL A 15 -43.78 -17.99 22.43
N LEU A 16 -45.03 -18.45 22.40
CA LEU A 16 -46.13 -17.85 23.15
C LEU A 16 -46.00 -18.04 24.67
N LYS A 17 -45.51 -19.19 25.15
CA LYS A 17 -45.17 -19.38 26.57
C LYS A 17 -44.11 -18.36 27.02
N ARG A 18 -43.02 -18.23 26.26
CA ARG A 18 -41.97 -17.23 26.54
C ARG A 18 -42.51 -15.79 26.52
N ALA A 19 -43.47 -15.49 25.65
CA ALA A 19 -44.12 -14.18 25.62
C ALA A 19 -44.87 -13.87 26.93
N VAL A 20 -45.64 -14.84 27.44
CA VAL A 20 -46.37 -14.75 28.72
C VAL A 20 -45.41 -14.70 29.92
N GLU A 21 -44.32 -15.48 29.91
CA GLU A 21 -43.26 -15.41 30.93
C GLU A 21 -42.63 -14.01 30.99
N MET A 22 -42.31 -13.41 29.83
CA MET A 22 -41.77 -12.06 29.75
C MET A 22 -42.79 -10.97 30.13
N ASP A 23 -44.07 -11.17 29.82
CA ASP A 23 -45.20 -10.30 30.23
C ASP A 23 -45.30 -10.25 31.77
N THR A 24 -45.34 -11.44 32.38
CA THR A 24 -45.37 -11.64 33.84
C THR A 24 -44.13 -11.07 34.53
N ALA A 25 -42.96 -11.21 33.90
CA ALA A 25 -41.70 -10.64 34.36
C ALA A 25 -41.55 -9.12 34.06
N ARG A 26 -42.60 -8.44 33.58
CA ARG A 26 -42.63 -7.01 33.24
C ARG A 26 -41.62 -6.55 32.17
N ARG A 27 -41.15 -7.47 31.33
CA ARG A 27 -40.25 -7.22 30.18
C ARG A 27 -41.06 -6.97 28.92
N PHE A 28 -41.89 -5.93 28.98
CA PHE A 28 -42.97 -5.70 28.02
C PHE A 28 -42.51 -5.53 26.56
N ASP A 29 -41.34 -4.91 26.33
CA ASP A 29 -40.72 -4.80 25.00
C ASP A 29 -40.41 -6.15 24.36
N GLU A 30 -39.78 -7.07 25.09
CA GLU A 30 -39.40 -8.39 24.60
C GLU A 30 -40.61 -9.33 24.52
N SER A 31 -41.54 -9.20 25.47
CA SER A 31 -42.83 -9.87 25.47
C SER A 31 -43.65 -9.55 24.21
N LEU A 32 -43.75 -8.27 23.84
CA LEU A 32 -44.48 -7.81 22.66
C LEU A 32 -43.94 -8.45 21.36
N VAL A 33 -42.62 -8.52 21.20
CA VAL A 33 -41.99 -9.19 20.04
C VAL A 33 -42.30 -10.69 20.05
N CYS A 34 -42.21 -11.35 21.21
CA CYS A 34 -42.53 -12.79 21.32
C CYS A 34 -44.01 -13.08 21.03
N TYR A 35 -44.95 -12.24 21.46
CA TYR A 35 -46.36 -12.40 21.10
C TYR A 35 -46.55 -12.26 19.58
N GLN A 36 -45.95 -11.25 18.94
CA GLN A 36 -46.06 -11.05 17.48
C GLN A 36 -45.50 -12.23 16.67
N GLU A 37 -44.31 -12.75 17.05
CA GLU A 37 -43.73 -13.94 16.43
C GLU A 37 -44.60 -15.19 16.65
N GLY A 38 -45.05 -15.42 17.89
CA GLY A 38 -45.88 -16.57 18.27
C GLY A 38 -47.25 -16.59 17.59
N ILE A 39 -47.90 -15.43 17.47
CA ILE A 39 -49.18 -15.26 16.75
C ILE A 39 -49.00 -15.54 15.26
N ASN A 40 -47.92 -15.07 14.64
CA ASN A 40 -47.63 -15.34 13.23
C ASN A 40 -47.42 -16.84 12.95
N LEU A 41 -46.68 -17.54 13.83
CA LEU A 41 -46.54 -19.00 13.74
C LEU A 41 -47.89 -19.71 13.93
N LEU A 42 -48.71 -19.29 14.91
CA LEU A 42 -50.03 -19.89 15.16
C LEU A 42 -51.03 -19.62 14.03
N LEU A 43 -50.93 -18.48 13.33
CA LEU A 43 -51.66 -18.18 12.10
C LEU A 43 -51.26 -19.09 10.92
N GLN A 44 -50.01 -19.54 10.86
CA GLN A 44 -49.57 -20.52 9.85
C GLN A 44 -50.13 -21.91 10.16
N VAL A 45 -50.15 -22.33 11.43
CA VAL A 45 -50.81 -23.56 11.89
C VAL A 45 -52.32 -23.52 11.61
N LEU A 46 -52.99 -22.38 11.86
CA LEU A 46 -54.41 -22.19 11.57
C LEU A 46 -54.72 -22.39 10.07
N LYS A 47 -53.85 -21.90 9.17
CA LYS A 47 -53.97 -22.07 7.71
C LYS A 47 -53.70 -23.51 7.24
N ALA A 48 -52.80 -24.23 7.89
CA ALA A 48 -52.42 -25.59 7.53
C ALA A 48 -53.30 -26.70 8.17
N THR A 49 -54.06 -26.35 9.22
CA THR A 49 -54.99 -27.28 9.90
C THR A 49 -56.18 -27.62 9.00
N SER A 50 -56.64 -28.87 9.01
CA SER A 50 -57.91 -29.28 8.37
C SER A 50 -59.09 -29.21 9.36
N ASP A 51 -58.92 -29.83 10.53
CA ASP A 51 -59.82 -29.88 11.69
C ASP A 51 -60.46 -28.52 12.05
N GLN A 52 -61.80 -28.45 12.00
CA GLN A 52 -62.57 -27.24 12.25
C GLN A 52 -62.64 -26.86 13.73
N SER A 53 -62.72 -27.85 14.63
CA SER A 53 -62.75 -27.64 16.08
C SER A 53 -61.42 -27.08 16.59
N LYS A 54 -60.30 -27.55 16.03
CA LYS A 54 -58.97 -26.95 16.29
C LYS A 54 -58.83 -25.55 15.69
N LYS A 55 -59.34 -25.31 14.47
CA LYS A 55 -59.37 -23.95 13.89
C LYS A 55 -60.09 -22.96 14.79
N GLU A 56 -61.23 -23.32 15.34
CA GLU A 56 -62.00 -22.46 16.26
C GLU A 56 -61.22 -22.15 17.53
N ARG A 57 -60.62 -23.19 18.15
CA ARG A 57 -59.76 -23.05 19.34
C ARG A 57 -58.53 -22.16 19.07
N TYR A 58 -57.88 -22.31 17.91
CA TYR A 58 -56.75 -21.47 17.51
C TYR A 58 -57.18 -20.03 17.18
N ARG A 59 -58.31 -19.80 16.50
CA ARG A 59 -58.86 -18.44 16.27
C ARG A 59 -59.09 -17.71 17.59
N LYS A 60 -59.74 -18.37 18.56
CA LYS A 60 -59.99 -17.78 19.88
C LYS A 60 -58.68 -17.41 20.60
N LYS A 61 -57.70 -18.32 20.63
CA LYS A 61 -56.39 -18.03 21.24
C LYS A 61 -55.56 -16.98 20.48
N ILE A 62 -55.70 -16.90 19.16
CA ILE A 62 -55.07 -15.84 18.35
C ILE A 62 -55.66 -14.47 18.72
N SER A 63 -56.99 -14.35 18.89
CA SER A 63 -57.61 -13.11 19.39
C SER A 63 -57.05 -12.75 20.76
N GLU A 64 -57.16 -13.65 21.75
CA GLU A 64 -56.72 -13.40 23.12
C GLU A 64 -55.25 -12.93 23.21
N TYR A 65 -54.36 -13.45 22.35
CA TYR A 65 -52.97 -12.98 22.28
C TYR A 65 -52.77 -11.70 21.45
N MET A 66 -53.57 -11.46 20.40
CA MET A 66 -53.57 -10.18 19.67
C MET A 66 -54.05 -9.03 20.57
N ASP A 67 -55.16 -9.23 21.28
CA ASP A 67 -55.75 -8.27 22.21
C ASP A 67 -54.72 -7.89 23.30
N ARG A 68 -54.01 -8.89 23.84
CA ARG A 68 -52.92 -8.65 24.81
C ARG A 68 -51.71 -7.95 24.21
N ALA A 69 -51.33 -8.30 22.97
CA ALA A 69 -50.22 -7.64 22.27
C ALA A 69 -50.54 -6.18 21.91
N GLU A 70 -51.79 -5.84 21.60
CA GLU A 70 -52.23 -4.46 21.35
C GLU A 70 -52.21 -3.64 22.66
N GLN A 71 -52.72 -4.19 23.77
CA GLN A 71 -52.60 -3.56 25.10
C GLN A 71 -51.13 -3.28 25.47
N LEU A 72 -50.25 -4.27 25.28
CA LEU A 72 -48.82 -4.14 25.56
C LEU A 72 -48.15 -3.12 24.65
N LYS A 73 -48.52 -3.05 23.37
CA LYS A 73 -48.04 -2.05 22.41
C LYS A 73 -48.41 -0.65 22.85
N SER A 74 -49.66 -0.40 23.26
CA SER A 74 -50.07 0.90 23.82
C SER A 74 -49.29 1.22 25.10
N PHE A 75 -49.21 0.28 26.05
CA PHE A 75 -48.47 0.48 27.31
C PHE A 75 -46.97 0.75 27.10
N VAL A 76 -46.33 0.08 26.15
CA VAL A 76 -44.91 0.30 25.78
C VAL A 76 -44.72 1.66 25.10
N ILE A 77 -45.69 2.15 24.34
CA ILE A 77 -45.67 3.50 23.76
C ILE A 77 -45.86 4.55 24.88
N GLU A 78 -46.84 4.36 25.76
CA GLU A 78 -47.13 5.25 26.89
C GLU A 78 -45.95 5.34 27.87
N THR A 79 -45.34 4.21 28.26
CA THR A 79 -44.18 4.22 29.17
C THR A 79 -42.93 4.85 28.56
N LYS A 80 -42.76 4.78 27.23
CA LYS A 80 -41.69 5.52 26.52
C LYS A 80 -41.98 7.02 26.41
N ASN A 81 -43.25 7.39 26.26
CA ASN A 81 -43.69 8.79 26.25
C ASN A 81 -43.67 9.43 27.65
N ALA A 82 -43.86 8.64 28.72
CA ALA A 82 -43.94 9.10 30.11
C ALA A 82 -42.59 9.49 30.77
N GLY A 83 -41.49 9.57 30.01
CA GLY A 83 -40.27 10.27 30.45
C GLY A 83 -39.39 9.55 31.47
N GLY A 84 -39.41 8.21 31.53
CA GLY A 84 -38.62 7.43 32.48
C GLY A 84 -37.21 6.98 32.01
N SER A 85 -36.90 7.06 30.72
CA SER A 85 -35.72 6.39 30.13
C SER A 85 -34.71 7.33 29.47
N HIS A 86 -33.46 7.30 29.92
CA HIS A 86 -32.33 7.95 29.23
C HIS A 86 -31.93 7.16 27.97
N GLU A 87 -32.47 7.52 26.81
CA GLU A 87 -32.10 6.91 25.54
C GLU A 87 -30.71 7.40 25.07
N GLN A 88 -29.76 6.47 24.89
CA GLN A 88 -28.45 6.76 24.31
C GLN A 88 -28.38 6.27 22.86
N ILE A 89 -28.53 7.19 21.89
CA ILE A 89 -28.34 6.88 20.47
C ILE A 89 -26.84 6.88 20.17
N GLN A 90 -26.25 5.69 20.03
CA GLN A 90 -24.89 5.54 19.49
C GLN A 90 -24.92 5.67 17.96
N ILE A 91 -24.21 6.68 17.44
CA ILE A 91 -24.01 6.88 15.99
C ILE A 91 -22.59 6.42 15.65
N ASP A 92 -22.47 5.27 14.99
CA ASP A 92 -21.18 4.68 14.60
C ASP A 92 -20.52 5.43 13.43
N ASP A 93 -19.19 5.30 13.32
CA ASP A 93 -18.39 5.88 12.23
C ASP A 93 -18.93 5.49 10.85
N ASN A 94 -19.29 6.50 10.04
CA ASN A 94 -19.89 6.39 8.70
C ASN A 94 -21.36 5.90 8.69
N ALA A 95 -22.07 5.87 9.81
CA ALA A 95 -23.50 5.59 9.83
C ALA A 95 -24.31 6.74 9.21
N THR A 96 -25.27 6.42 8.35
CA THR A 96 -26.10 7.39 7.61
C THR A 96 -27.55 7.39 8.09
N GLY A 97 -28.29 8.47 7.79
CA GLY A 97 -29.70 8.57 8.15
C GLY A 97 -29.96 9.08 9.58
N PHE A 98 -29.10 9.97 10.08
CA PHE A 98 -29.26 10.71 11.34
C PHE A 98 -29.28 12.24 11.08
N GLY A 99 -30.19 12.69 10.19
CA GLY A 99 -30.41 14.12 9.96
C GLY A 99 -31.14 14.79 11.12
N MET A 100 -30.99 16.11 11.28
CA MET A 100 -31.60 16.87 12.39
C MET A 100 -33.11 16.62 12.52
N GLU A 101 -33.82 16.59 11.39
CA GLU A 101 -35.25 16.27 11.33
C GLU A 101 -35.57 14.93 12.00
N LYS A 102 -34.89 13.83 11.62
CA LYS A 102 -35.11 12.51 12.23
C LYS A 102 -34.60 12.38 13.67
N LEU A 103 -33.63 13.18 14.08
CA LEU A 103 -33.14 13.21 15.47
C LEU A 103 -34.10 13.96 16.41
N PHE A 104 -34.70 15.04 15.94
CA PHE A 104 -35.43 16.00 16.79
C PHE A 104 -36.94 16.10 16.53
N SER A 105 -37.49 15.64 15.41
CA SER A 105 -38.93 15.76 15.09
C SER A 105 -39.84 15.18 16.19
N ARG A 106 -39.46 14.02 16.75
CA ARG A 106 -40.14 13.37 17.88
C ARG A 106 -40.19 14.19 19.18
N PHE A 107 -39.44 15.29 19.28
CA PHE A 107 -39.46 16.23 20.40
C PHE A 107 -40.15 17.56 20.05
N MET A 108 -40.37 17.84 18.76
CA MET A 108 -41.10 19.03 18.28
C MET A 108 -42.62 18.83 18.44
N THR A 109 -43.07 18.81 19.69
CA THR A 109 -44.49 18.65 20.04
C THR A 109 -45.25 19.97 19.94
N GLU A 110 -46.58 19.90 19.83
CA GLU A 110 -47.52 21.03 19.96
C GLU A 110 -47.39 21.80 21.30
N PHE A 111 -46.66 21.25 22.28
CA PHE A 111 -46.45 21.82 23.60
C PHE A 111 -45.09 22.50 23.78
N LEU A 112 -44.21 22.45 22.78
CA LEU A 112 -42.87 23.03 22.86
C LEU A 112 -42.95 24.54 22.59
N THR A 113 -42.68 25.36 23.62
CA THR A 113 -42.76 26.83 23.53
C THR A 113 -41.42 27.54 23.55
N GLU A 114 -40.36 26.85 23.98
CA GLU A 114 -39.06 27.43 24.30
C GLU A 114 -37.94 26.41 24.05
N ILE A 115 -36.80 26.85 23.48
CA ILE A 115 -35.62 26.00 23.28
C ILE A 115 -34.36 26.74 23.77
N GLU A 116 -33.54 26.08 24.58
CA GLU A 116 -32.21 26.55 24.95
C GLU A 116 -31.13 25.64 24.33
N ILE A 117 -30.07 26.25 23.80
CA ILE A 117 -28.96 25.58 23.13
C ILE A 117 -27.65 26.05 23.76
N GLU A 118 -26.94 25.15 24.43
CA GLU A 118 -25.56 25.32 24.85
C GLU A 118 -24.65 24.51 23.92
N ASP A 119 -23.95 25.18 23.00
CA ASP A 119 -22.83 24.58 22.25
C ASP A 119 -21.71 25.64 22.11
N PRO A 120 -20.56 25.49 22.81
CA PRO A 120 -19.46 26.45 22.78
C PRO A 120 -18.80 26.62 21.40
N TYR A 121 -19.22 25.87 20.38
CA TYR A 121 -18.63 25.81 19.05
C TYR A 121 -19.54 26.35 17.93
N ILE A 122 -20.63 27.09 18.20
CA ILE A 122 -21.35 27.80 17.12
C ILE A 122 -20.57 29.07 16.72
N ARG A 123 -19.50 28.87 15.93
CA ARG A 123 -18.55 29.93 15.52
C ARG A 123 -18.35 30.02 14.01
N ALA A 124 -17.77 28.99 13.40
CA ALA A 124 -17.49 28.98 11.97
C ALA A 124 -18.77 28.77 11.15
N HIS A 125 -18.74 29.22 9.89
CA HIS A 125 -19.92 29.27 9.01
C HIS A 125 -20.73 27.96 8.94
N HIS A 126 -20.07 26.80 8.84
CA HIS A 126 -20.74 25.50 8.77
C HIS A 126 -21.48 25.11 10.08
N GLN A 127 -21.04 25.62 11.24
CA GLN A 127 -21.70 25.40 12.52
C GLN A 127 -22.96 26.28 12.63
N ILE A 128 -22.89 27.54 12.16
CA ILE A 128 -24.06 28.41 12.03
C ILE A 128 -25.07 27.83 11.03
N CYS A 129 -24.62 27.22 9.92
CA CYS A 129 -25.51 26.51 9.00
C CYS A 129 -26.16 25.25 9.59
N ASN A 130 -25.51 24.58 10.56
CA ASN A 130 -26.12 23.46 11.28
C ASN A 130 -27.16 23.94 12.30
N LEU A 131 -26.94 25.08 12.96
CA LEU A 131 -27.94 25.75 13.80
C LEU A 131 -29.14 26.21 12.95
N LEU A 132 -28.91 26.85 11.80
CA LEU A 132 -29.96 27.22 10.85
C LEU A 132 -30.82 26.01 10.47
N ARG A 133 -30.20 24.87 10.14
CA ARG A 133 -30.92 23.61 9.83
C ARG A 133 -31.70 23.03 11.01
N PHE A 134 -31.29 23.29 12.25
CA PHE A 134 -32.07 22.92 13.43
C PHE A 134 -33.30 23.85 13.54
N CYS A 135 -33.12 25.17 13.40
CA CYS A 135 -34.23 26.11 13.41
C CYS A 135 -35.19 25.92 12.22
N GLU A 136 -34.71 25.47 11.05
CA GLU A 136 -35.55 25.03 9.93
C GLU A 136 -36.48 23.88 10.34
N VAL A 137 -36.02 22.92 11.16
CA VAL A 137 -36.87 21.83 11.66
C VAL A 137 -37.93 22.38 12.60
N VAL A 138 -37.57 23.27 13.52
CA VAL A 138 -38.52 23.96 14.43
C VAL A 138 -39.63 24.64 13.62
N VAL A 139 -39.26 25.51 12.66
CA VAL A 139 -40.22 26.23 11.80
C VAL A 139 -41.09 25.27 10.96
N LYS A 140 -40.49 24.23 10.35
CA LYS A 140 -41.23 23.24 9.55
C LYS A 140 -42.20 22.39 10.38
N SER A 141 -41.89 22.13 11.64
CA SER A 141 -42.74 21.32 12.53
C SER A 141 -43.99 22.04 13.07
N GLN A 142 -44.13 23.34 12.82
CA GLN A 142 -45.27 24.16 13.29
C GLN A 142 -45.49 24.15 14.82
N CYS A 143 -44.51 23.70 15.61
CA CYS A 143 -44.57 23.79 17.07
C CYS A 143 -44.57 25.26 17.52
N PRO A 144 -45.29 25.64 18.59
CA PRO A 144 -45.50 27.03 19.02
C PRO A 144 -44.29 27.61 19.79
N VAL A 145 -43.07 27.39 19.29
CA VAL A 145 -41.83 27.91 19.84
C VAL A 145 -41.78 29.42 19.65
N LYS A 146 -41.84 30.16 20.75
CA LYS A 146 -41.77 31.63 20.75
C LYS A 146 -40.35 32.14 20.95
N GLU A 147 -39.50 31.41 21.67
CA GLU A 147 -38.12 31.80 21.92
C GLU A 147 -37.12 30.66 21.71
N ILE A 148 -35.98 30.98 21.10
CA ILE A 148 -34.79 30.13 21.02
C ILE A 148 -33.60 30.90 21.62
N ARG A 149 -33.01 30.39 22.72
CA ARG A 149 -31.82 30.95 23.36
C ARG A 149 -30.55 30.17 23.00
N LEU A 150 -29.54 30.84 22.49
CA LEU A 150 -28.20 30.30 22.20
C LEU A 150 -27.14 30.84 23.17
N LEU A 151 -26.43 29.91 23.79
CA LEU A 151 -25.21 30.11 24.56
C LEU A 151 -24.04 29.48 23.79
N THR A 152 -23.08 30.32 23.35
CA THR A 152 -21.93 29.90 22.52
C THR A 152 -20.62 30.57 22.96
N GLY A 153 -19.49 30.07 22.49
CA GLY A 153 -18.17 30.67 22.70
C GLY A 153 -17.81 31.67 21.59
N ARG A 154 -17.01 32.68 21.93
CA ARG A 154 -16.42 33.64 20.96
C ARG A 154 -15.44 32.93 20.03
N ASP A 155 -15.31 33.37 18.78
CA ASP A 155 -14.18 32.96 17.93
C ASP A 155 -12.83 33.47 18.48
N GLU A 156 -11.73 32.81 18.13
CA GLU A 156 -10.37 33.09 18.62
C GLU A 156 -9.73 34.27 17.86
N TYR A 157 -10.30 34.68 16.73
CA TYR A 157 -9.80 35.79 15.90
C TYR A 157 -10.83 36.93 15.80
N PRO A 158 -10.46 38.22 16.00
CA PRO A 158 -11.41 39.35 15.98
C PRO A 158 -12.27 39.43 14.72
N ASP A 159 -11.67 39.30 13.52
CA ASP A 159 -12.40 39.37 12.25
C ASP A 159 -13.43 38.23 12.11
N ALA A 160 -13.07 37.03 12.60
CA ALA A 160 -13.96 35.87 12.61
C ALA A 160 -15.08 36.03 13.64
N GLN A 161 -14.79 36.64 14.79
CA GLN A 161 -15.78 36.99 15.80
C GLN A 161 -16.79 38.01 15.26
N MET A 162 -16.35 39.04 14.52
CA MET A 162 -17.27 39.96 13.83
C MET A 162 -18.17 39.22 12.83
N GLN A 163 -17.62 38.32 12.01
CA GLN A 163 -18.43 37.51 11.08
C GLN A 163 -19.40 36.55 11.79
N GLN A 164 -19.01 36.00 12.94
CA GLN A 164 -19.86 35.17 13.80
C GLN A 164 -21.07 35.97 14.28
N GLN A 165 -20.84 37.15 14.87
CA GLN A 165 -21.91 38.05 15.35
C GLN A 165 -22.83 38.51 14.21
N GLN A 166 -22.26 38.91 13.06
CA GLN A 166 -23.04 39.31 11.88
C GLN A 166 -23.99 38.19 11.41
N LYS A 167 -23.50 36.93 11.35
CA LYS A 167 -24.29 35.79 10.88
C LYS A 167 -25.33 35.33 11.91
N LEU A 168 -25.05 35.42 13.21
CA LEU A 168 -26.05 35.20 14.26
C LEU A 168 -27.12 36.29 14.27
N ASN A 169 -26.77 37.54 13.97
CA ASN A 169 -27.73 38.63 13.82
C ASN A 169 -28.56 38.54 12.53
N GLN A 170 -28.01 38.00 11.43
CA GLN A 170 -28.78 37.63 10.25
C GLN A 170 -29.79 36.51 10.57
N LEU A 171 -29.37 35.48 11.32
CA LEU A 171 -30.27 34.43 11.81
C LEU A 171 -31.38 35.00 12.72
N LYS A 172 -31.06 35.95 13.61
CA LYS A 172 -32.04 36.65 14.45
C LYS A 172 -33.13 37.34 13.62
N LYS A 173 -32.73 38.10 12.59
CA LYS A 173 -33.68 38.76 11.68
C LYS A 173 -34.54 37.74 10.91
N SER A 174 -33.94 36.66 10.43
CA SER A 174 -34.65 35.61 9.68
C SER A 174 -35.71 34.88 10.52
N LEU A 175 -35.40 34.58 11.79
CA LEU A 175 -36.34 33.90 12.69
C LEU A 175 -37.45 34.82 13.21
N HIS A 176 -37.15 36.11 13.41
CA HIS A 176 -38.17 37.10 13.77
C HIS A 176 -39.26 37.23 12.69
N ASN A 177 -38.89 37.15 11.40
CA ASN A 177 -39.85 37.10 10.28
C ASN A 177 -40.78 35.86 10.30
N HIS A 178 -40.45 34.84 11.10
CA HIS A 178 -41.27 33.63 11.31
C HIS A 178 -41.94 33.62 12.70
N GLY A 179 -41.96 34.74 13.42
CA GLY A 179 -42.57 34.87 14.75
C GLY A 179 -41.77 34.28 15.90
N ILE A 180 -40.50 33.89 15.68
CA ILE A 180 -39.64 33.29 16.70
C ILE A 180 -38.58 34.30 17.16
N GLU A 181 -38.55 34.62 18.45
CA GLU A 181 -37.48 35.42 19.03
C GLU A 181 -36.21 34.58 19.20
N PHE A 182 -35.12 34.97 18.54
CA PHE A 182 -33.82 34.35 18.72
C PHE A 182 -32.91 35.24 19.56
N ASN A 183 -32.50 34.75 20.71
CA ASN A 183 -31.60 35.44 21.63
C ASN A 183 -30.28 34.67 21.71
N TRP A 184 -29.15 35.36 21.52
CA TRP A 184 -27.83 34.73 21.57
C TRP A 184 -26.87 35.53 22.45
N SER A 185 -25.99 34.84 23.17
CA SER A 185 -24.99 35.44 24.03
C SER A 185 -23.69 34.64 24.04
N PHE A 186 -22.59 35.31 24.40
CA PHE A 186 -21.29 34.68 24.60
C PHE A 186 -21.10 34.30 26.07
N HIS A 187 -20.62 33.09 26.33
CA HIS A 187 -20.29 32.64 27.67
C HIS A 187 -18.99 31.81 27.66
N ASP A 188 -17.93 32.40 28.21
CA ASP A 188 -16.55 32.00 27.88
C ASP A 188 -16.05 30.74 28.62
N SER A 189 -16.86 30.20 29.54
CA SER A 189 -16.61 28.96 30.30
C SER A 189 -17.52 27.77 29.92
N LEU A 190 -18.25 27.85 28.79
CA LEU A 190 -19.06 26.73 28.28
C LEU A 190 -18.18 25.54 27.85
N HIS A 191 -18.52 24.33 28.30
CA HIS A 191 -17.75 23.10 28.03
C HIS A 191 -18.63 21.91 27.64
N ASP A 192 -19.73 21.68 28.35
CA ASP A 192 -20.73 20.68 27.97
C ASP A 192 -21.52 21.14 26.73
N ARG A 193 -22.19 20.19 26.07
CA ARG A 193 -23.20 20.48 25.06
C ARG A 193 -24.55 19.94 25.52
N GLU A 194 -25.54 20.82 25.55
CA GLU A 194 -26.91 20.49 25.95
C GLU A 194 -27.91 21.24 25.06
N ILE A 195 -29.01 20.58 24.72
CA ILE A 195 -30.20 21.23 24.16
C ILE A 195 -31.34 20.95 25.13
N ARG A 196 -31.99 22.00 25.62
CA ARG A 196 -33.13 21.90 26.54
C ARG A 196 -34.38 22.38 25.81
N MET A 197 -35.48 21.65 25.98
CA MET A 197 -36.75 21.88 25.31
C MET A 197 -37.82 22.10 26.40
N GLY A 198 -38.46 23.26 26.37
CA GLY A 198 -39.20 23.83 27.50
C GLY A 198 -40.65 24.18 27.20
N LYS A 199 -41.43 24.29 28.28
CA LYS A 199 -42.85 24.66 28.28
C LYS A 199 -43.05 25.79 29.29
N LEU A 200 -43.81 26.82 28.90
CA LEU A 200 -44.09 27.97 29.77
C LEU A 200 -44.72 27.51 31.10
N LYS A 201 -44.27 28.08 32.24
CA LYS A 201 -44.74 27.67 33.57
C LYS A 201 -46.14 28.17 33.88
N SER A 202 -47.08 27.25 34.09
CA SER A 202 -48.24 27.45 34.97
C SER A 202 -48.56 26.12 35.69
N GLY A 203 -48.73 26.17 37.02
CA GLY A 203 -49.27 25.07 37.83
C GLY A 203 -48.44 23.78 37.99
N PHE A 204 -47.74 23.67 39.12
CA PHE A 204 -47.28 22.41 39.74
C PHE A 204 -46.24 21.53 38.98
N ASN A 205 -45.78 20.47 39.67
CA ASN A 205 -44.56 19.73 39.36
C ASN A 205 -44.70 18.72 38.22
N SER A 206 -43.78 18.75 37.24
CA SER A 206 -43.35 17.55 36.50
C SER A 206 -41.92 17.70 35.95
N SER A 207 -41.35 16.61 35.43
CA SER A 207 -39.91 16.42 35.19
C SER A 207 -39.33 17.24 34.04
N ARG A 208 -38.14 17.82 34.26
CA ARG A 208 -37.29 18.36 33.17
C ARG A 208 -36.53 17.22 32.48
N ASN A 209 -36.83 16.96 31.21
CA ASN A 209 -35.98 16.13 30.34
C ASN A 209 -34.60 16.80 30.16
N LYS A 210 -33.52 16.01 30.24
CA LYS A 210 -32.13 16.46 30.09
C LYS A 210 -31.36 15.52 29.15
N MET A 211 -30.45 16.07 28.34
CA MET A 211 -29.56 15.29 27.47
C MET A 211 -28.14 15.84 27.54
N LYS A 212 -27.20 15.06 28.11
CA LYS A 212 -25.77 15.40 28.08
C LYS A 212 -25.02 14.63 26.98
N LEU A 213 -24.40 15.36 26.06
CA LEU A 213 -23.53 14.81 25.02
C LEU A 213 -22.11 14.59 25.58
N GLN A 214 -21.77 13.36 25.99
CA GLN A 214 -20.40 13.01 26.40
C GLN A 214 -19.46 12.80 25.20
N ALA A 215 -18.16 13.07 25.41
CA ALA A 215 -17.20 13.30 24.33
C ALA A 215 -16.62 12.03 23.69
N ILE A 216 -16.74 11.94 22.36
CA ILE A 216 -16.03 10.94 21.53
C ILE A 216 -14.60 11.42 21.23
N ARG A 217 -13.61 10.52 21.36
CA ARG A 217 -12.18 10.84 21.16
C ARG A 217 -11.83 11.00 19.68
N LYS A 218 -11.08 12.06 19.34
CA LYS A 218 -10.75 12.46 17.96
C LYS A 218 -9.98 11.40 17.16
N GLY A 219 -10.63 10.85 16.14
CA GLY A 219 -10.01 10.11 15.04
C GLY A 219 -9.72 11.01 13.84
N GLN A 220 -8.62 10.74 13.15
CA GLN A 220 -8.17 11.39 11.92
C GLN A 220 -9.28 11.74 10.91
N LEU A 221 -9.49 13.09 10.71
CA LEU A 221 -9.22 15.12 8.69
C LEU A 221 -8.37 16.49 8.77
N ARG A 222 -7.16 16.54 8.17
CA ARG A 222 -6.52 17.72 7.50
C ARG A 222 -6.49 17.34 6.01
N ARG A 223 -6.56 18.23 5.02
CA ARG A 223 -6.32 19.68 4.99
C ARG A 223 -7.25 20.29 3.91
N THR A 224 -7.71 21.51 4.15
CA THR A 224 -7.91 22.52 3.09
C THR A 224 -7.77 23.88 3.77
N PHE A 225 -6.66 24.56 3.52
CA PHE A 225 -6.52 25.98 3.81
C PHE A 225 -6.71 26.69 2.47
N CYS A 226 -7.63 27.64 2.43
CA CYS A 226 -7.54 28.75 1.49
C CYS A 226 -7.16 29.97 2.34
N ARG A 227 -6.02 30.57 2.05
CA ARG A 227 -5.82 32.01 2.21
C ARG A 227 -5.77 32.57 0.80
N ASN A 228 -6.22 33.81 0.65
CA ASN A 228 -6.20 34.48 -0.65
C ASN A 228 -4.76 34.55 -1.14
N LEU A 229 -4.58 34.27 -2.43
CA LEU A 229 -3.37 34.57 -3.17
C LEU A 229 -3.83 35.24 -4.46
N GLU A 230 -3.81 36.56 -4.45
CA GLU A 230 -3.99 37.34 -5.67
C GLU A 230 -2.74 37.14 -6.53
N LEU A 231 -2.95 36.63 -7.75
CA LEU A 231 -1.93 36.50 -8.78
C LEU A 231 -2.56 36.90 -10.11
N ASP A 232 -2.58 38.22 -10.34
CA ASP A 232 -2.58 38.72 -11.72
C ASP A 232 -1.26 38.33 -12.37
N HIS A 233 -1.32 37.43 -13.36
CA HIS A 233 -0.33 37.45 -14.44
C HIS A 233 -0.88 36.81 -15.73
N PRO A 234 -0.86 37.53 -16.87
CA PRO A 234 -1.35 36.99 -18.13
C PRO A 234 -0.34 36.00 -18.75
N TYR A 235 -0.76 34.76 -18.96
CA TYR A 235 -0.05 33.77 -19.79
C TYR A 235 -0.97 33.26 -20.91
N ALA A 236 -1.28 34.16 -21.84
CA ALA A 236 -2.02 33.89 -23.07
C ALA A 236 -1.34 34.53 -24.30
N SER A 237 -0.01 34.64 -24.27
CA SER A 237 0.80 35.14 -25.39
C SER A 237 2.13 34.36 -25.49
N ASN A 238 2.68 34.30 -26.70
CA ASN A 238 4.02 33.79 -27.03
C ASN A 238 4.29 32.30 -26.79
N PHE A 239 3.65 31.43 -27.58
CA PHE A 239 4.35 30.30 -28.19
C PHE A 239 4.37 30.47 -29.73
N ARG A 240 5.47 30.04 -30.36
CA ARG A 240 5.75 30.31 -31.80
C ARG A 240 4.99 29.35 -32.73
N LYS A 241 5.01 29.70 -34.03
CA LYS A 241 4.29 29.02 -35.13
C LYS A 241 4.66 27.53 -35.30
N PRO A 242 3.80 26.72 -35.94
CA PRO A 242 3.78 25.27 -35.76
C PRO A 242 4.79 24.52 -36.64
N HIS A 243 5.22 23.34 -36.16
CA HIS A 243 5.66 22.25 -37.03
C HIS A 243 4.46 21.54 -37.65
N SER A 244 4.66 20.90 -38.81
CA SER A 244 3.59 20.35 -39.65
C SER A 244 2.71 19.31 -38.93
N THR A 245 1.40 19.43 -39.11
CA THR A 245 0.44 18.37 -38.78
C THR A 245 0.71 17.14 -39.65
N PRO A 246 0.79 15.92 -39.08
CA PRO A 246 0.87 14.70 -39.86
C PRO A 246 -0.33 14.53 -40.80
N ASP A 247 -0.09 13.90 -41.95
CA ASP A 247 -1.14 13.55 -42.91
C ASP A 247 -2.20 12.63 -42.28
N ILE A 248 -3.46 12.85 -42.63
CA ILE A 248 -4.66 12.21 -42.08
C ILE A 248 -5.18 11.12 -43.04
N SER A 249 -4.53 10.91 -44.20
CA SER A 249 -4.92 9.99 -45.29
C SER A 249 -5.22 8.52 -44.92
N ASN A 250 -4.86 8.05 -43.71
CA ASN A 250 -4.98 6.65 -43.30
C ASN A 250 -5.92 6.43 -42.11
N VAL A 251 -7.23 6.62 -42.32
CA VAL A 251 -8.29 6.28 -41.35
C VAL A 251 -8.87 4.88 -41.66
N ILE A 252 -8.13 3.83 -41.27
CA ILE A 252 -8.63 2.45 -41.20
C ILE A 252 -8.31 1.87 -39.81
N HIS A 253 -9.20 0.99 -39.33
CA HIS A 253 -9.23 0.40 -37.98
C HIS A 253 -9.47 1.41 -36.82
N GLU A 254 -10.75 1.70 -36.61
CA GLU A 254 -11.29 2.05 -35.28
C GLU A 254 -10.84 0.99 -34.25
N GLU A 255 -10.62 1.39 -32.98
CA GLU A 255 -10.39 0.40 -31.91
C GLU A 255 -11.71 -0.33 -31.58
N VAL A 256 -11.67 -1.66 -31.61
CA VAL A 256 -12.85 -2.51 -31.36
C VAL A 256 -13.41 -2.26 -29.96
N ILE A 257 -14.72 -2.00 -29.90
CA ILE A 257 -15.47 -1.91 -28.64
C ILE A 257 -15.69 -3.33 -28.11
N ASP A 258 -15.29 -3.60 -26.87
CA ASP A 258 -15.62 -4.84 -26.15
C ASP A 258 -17.15 -4.92 -25.98
N ALA A 259 -17.81 -5.72 -26.82
CA ALA A 259 -19.25 -5.69 -27.04
C ALA A 259 -20.03 -6.54 -26.03
N ASP A 260 -19.87 -6.23 -24.73
CA ASP A 260 -20.35 -7.11 -23.64
C ASP A 260 -21.24 -6.37 -22.62
N PHE A 261 -22.21 -5.57 -23.09
CA PHE A 261 -23.25 -4.94 -22.25
C PHE A 261 -24.61 -4.73 -22.95
N ILE A 262 -25.43 -5.80 -22.94
CA ILE A 262 -26.91 -5.80 -23.01
C ILE A 262 -27.53 -5.27 -24.32
N ASN A 263 -28.26 -6.15 -25.02
CA ASN A 263 -29.20 -5.76 -26.07
C ASN A 263 -30.29 -4.81 -25.51
N ILE A 264 -30.29 -3.57 -25.97
CA ILE A 264 -31.38 -2.60 -25.80
C ILE A 264 -31.76 -2.12 -27.20
N THR A 265 -33.05 -2.06 -27.49
CA THR A 265 -33.58 -1.54 -28.76
C THR A 265 -33.16 -0.07 -28.96
N PRO A 266 -32.86 0.37 -30.19
CA PRO A 266 -32.33 1.72 -30.44
C PRO A 266 -33.39 2.81 -30.21
N ASP A 267 -33.41 3.35 -29.00
CA ASP A 267 -34.18 4.54 -28.62
C ASP A 267 -33.51 5.80 -29.23
N THR A 268 -34.17 6.41 -30.20
CA THR A 268 -33.55 7.31 -31.20
C THR A 268 -33.01 8.63 -30.65
N ASP A 269 -33.36 8.99 -29.42
CA ASP A 269 -32.94 10.23 -28.74
C ASP A 269 -31.89 10.03 -27.63
N GLU A 270 -31.22 8.88 -27.52
CA GLU A 270 -30.16 8.71 -26.50
C GLU A 270 -29.04 9.77 -26.55
N TRP A 271 -28.68 10.28 -27.73
CA TRP A 271 -27.62 11.29 -27.86
C TRP A 271 -27.99 12.64 -27.23
N ARG A 272 -29.28 12.95 -27.05
CA ARG A 272 -29.75 14.16 -26.37
C ARG A 272 -29.66 14.08 -24.84
N LYS A 273 -29.28 12.92 -24.28
CA LYS A 273 -29.31 12.65 -22.85
C LYS A 273 -27.93 12.85 -22.21
N GLY A 274 -27.92 13.52 -21.05
CA GLY A 274 -26.70 13.85 -20.30
C GLY A 274 -26.00 15.14 -20.78
N ARG A 275 -24.95 15.54 -20.07
CA ARG A 275 -24.04 16.64 -20.44
C ARG A 275 -22.78 16.09 -21.09
N ARG A 276 -22.10 16.86 -21.94
CA ARG A 276 -20.80 16.53 -22.55
C ARG A 276 -19.83 17.69 -22.36
N VAL A 277 -18.52 17.40 -22.38
CA VAL A 277 -17.47 18.44 -22.45
C VAL A 277 -17.20 18.71 -23.93
N ILE A 278 -17.23 19.98 -24.32
CA ILE A 278 -17.08 20.43 -25.71
C ILE A 278 -16.16 21.65 -25.76
N GLU A 279 -15.13 21.60 -26.61
CA GLU A 279 -14.37 22.79 -27.02
C GLU A 279 -15.10 23.47 -28.17
N LEU A 280 -15.72 24.63 -27.91
CA LEU A 280 -16.61 25.30 -28.87
C LEU A 280 -15.92 25.66 -30.20
N GLY A 281 -14.63 26.04 -30.18
CA GLY A 281 -13.85 26.27 -31.40
C GLY A 281 -13.74 25.02 -32.26
N VAL A 282 -13.25 23.91 -31.69
CA VAL A 282 -13.11 22.62 -32.41
C VAL A 282 -14.44 22.13 -32.98
N LEU A 283 -15.55 22.37 -32.26
CA LEU A 283 -16.89 22.09 -32.77
C LEU A 283 -17.22 22.98 -33.98
N ALA A 284 -17.07 24.31 -33.85
CA ALA A 284 -17.34 25.27 -34.93
C ALA A 284 -16.53 24.98 -36.19
N ASP A 285 -15.21 24.78 -36.05
CA ASP A 285 -14.26 24.42 -37.13
C ASP A 285 -14.62 23.10 -37.86
N ASN A 286 -15.58 22.34 -37.33
CA ASN A 286 -16.04 21.06 -37.88
C ASN A 286 -17.56 20.98 -38.08
N LEU A 287 -18.29 22.09 -37.98
CA LEU A 287 -19.71 22.16 -38.32
C LEU A 287 -19.97 22.49 -39.80
N ASP A 288 -19.06 22.11 -40.70
CA ASP A 288 -19.26 22.14 -42.16
C ASP A 288 -19.19 20.73 -42.76
N CYS A 289 -20.05 20.47 -43.75
CA CYS A 289 -20.13 19.18 -44.42
C CYS A 289 -18.86 18.90 -45.22
N LYS A 290 -18.08 17.88 -44.82
CA LYS A 290 -16.78 17.55 -45.43
C LYS A 290 -16.89 17.10 -46.90
N LEU A 291 -18.09 16.81 -47.41
CA LEU A 291 -18.33 16.47 -48.82
C LEU A 291 -18.85 17.64 -49.68
N CYS A 292 -19.54 18.64 -49.11
CA CYS A 292 -20.18 19.70 -49.89
C CYS A 292 -20.06 21.13 -49.33
N GLY A 293 -19.24 21.34 -48.30
CA GLY A 293 -18.92 22.67 -47.74
C GLY A 293 -20.07 23.39 -47.02
N LEU A 294 -21.28 22.83 -46.98
CA LEU A 294 -22.45 23.49 -46.38
C LEU A 294 -22.50 23.29 -44.86
N PRO A 295 -22.92 24.32 -44.09
CA PRO A 295 -23.06 24.23 -42.64
C PRO A 295 -23.97 23.09 -42.16
N LEU A 296 -23.52 22.45 -41.09
CA LEU A 296 -24.20 21.38 -40.37
C LEU A 296 -24.90 21.95 -39.14
N HIS A 297 -26.21 21.70 -39.02
CA HIS A 297 -26.94 22.03 -37.80
C HIS A 297 -26.90 20.88 -36.80
N LEU A 298 -26.55 21.17 -35.55
CA LEU A 298 -26.58 20.20 -34.43
C LEU A 298 -27.93 19.50 -34.26
N LYS A 299 -29.04 20.12 -34.71
CA LYS A 299 -30.38 19.51 -34.72
C LYS A 299 -30.50 18.28 -35.64
N HIS A 300 -29.55 18.07 -36.54
CA HIS A 300 -29.43 16.92 -37.46
C HIS A 300 -28.44 15.85 -36.97
N ALA A 301 -27.99 15.92 -35.71
CA ALA A 301 -27.21 14.84 -35.12
C ALA A 301 -28.08 13.59 -34.95
N VAL A 302 -27.54 12.43 -35.33
CA VAL A 302 -28.24 11.12 -35.30
C VAL A 302 -27.62 10.14 -34.30
N LYS A 303 -26.36 10.35 -33.91
CA LYS A 303 -25.66 9.52 -32.92
C LYS A 303 -24.52 10.30 -32.25
N ILE A 304 -24.19 9.91 -31.02
CA ILE A 304 -22.92 10.24 -30.38
C ILE A 304 -22.12 8.96 -30.10
N ASN A 305 -20.82 8.98 -30.38
CA ASN A 305 -19.86 7.96 -29.95
C ASN A 305 -19.03 8.57 -28.81
N ASP A 306 -19.27 8.15 -27.57
CA ASP A 306 -18.54 8.64 -26.39
C ASP A 306 -17.20 7.89 -26.23
N CYS A 307 -16.09 8.62 -26.07
CA CYS A 307 -14.73 8.08 -25.94
C CYS A 307 -14.08 8.52 -24.61
N GLY A 308 -14.82 8.40 -23.50
CA GLY A 308 -14.45 8.97 -22.21
C GLY A 308 -15.18 10.29 -21.99
N LEU A 309 -14.45 11.40 -21.89
CA LEU A 309 -15.03 12.75 -21.84
C LEU A 309 -15.03 13.48 -23.19
N GLY A 310 -14.21 13.04 -24.15
CA GLY A 310 -14.28 13.46 -25.55
C GLY A 310 -15.21 12.54 -26.35
N SER A 311 -15.89 13.07 -27.36
CA SER A 311 -16.93 12.35 -28.12
C SER A 311 -16.91 12.72 -29.61
N ILE A 312 -17.50 11.87 -30.46
CA ILE A 312 -17.77 12.18 -31.88
C ILE A 312 -19.29 12.25 -32.08
N LEU A 313 -19.78 13.41 -32.51
CA LEU A 313 -21.15 13.59 -32.99
C LEU A 313 -21.23 13.13 -34.45
N LYS A 314 -22.20 12.29 -34.80
CA LYS A 314 -22.51 11.95 -36.19
C LYS A 314 -23.68 12.80 -36.67
N ILE A 315 -23.42 13.71 -37.61
CA ILE A 315 -24.38 14.72 -38.09
C ILE A 315 -24.64 14.52 -39.57
N MET A 316 -25.92 14.35 -39.93
CA MET A 316 -26.33 14.18 -41.32
C MET A 316 -26.45 15.54 -42.02
N CYS A 317 -25.82 15.69 -43.18
CA CYS A 317 -26.03 16.85 -44.03
C CYS A 317 -27.42 16.78 -44.68
N MET A 318 -28.28 17.79 -44.45
CA MET A 318 -29.65 17.83 -45.00
C MET A 318 -29.73 18.48 -46.39
N ASN A 319 -28.58 18.67 -47.07
CA ASN A 319 -28.57 18.93 -48.50
C ASN A 319 -29.02 17.65 -49.22
N ARG A 320 -30.16 17.73 -49.92
CA ARG A 320 -30.80 16.61 -50.64
C ARG A 320 -29.86 15.89 -51.61
N ASN A 321 -28.88 16.62 -52.17
CA ASN A 321 -27.92 16.11 -53.14
C ASN A 321 -26.63 15.55 -52.48
N CYS A 322 -26.58 15.46 -51.15
CA CYS A 322 -25.38 15.09 -50.40
C CYS A 322 -25.63 13.99 -49.36
N ASN A 323 -26.58 14.19 -48.43
CA ASN A 323 -26.95 13.26 -47.35
C ASN A 323 -25.77 12.69 -46.50
N HIS A 324 -24.57 13.27 -46.59
CA HIS A 324 -23.34 12.72 -46.01
C HIS A 324 -23.36 12.75 -44.47
N LEU A 325 -22.90 11.66 -43.86
CA LEU A 325 -22.84 11.48 -42.40
C LEU A 325 -21.48 11.91 -41.85
N ASN A 326 -21.43 13.16 -41.37
CA ASN A 326 -20.19 13.80 -40.91
C ASN A 326 -19.85 13.36 -39.48
N ASN A 327 -18.57 13.03 -39.24
CA ASN A 327 -18.03 12.75 -37.91
C ASN A 327 -17.43 14.05 -37.32
N VAL A 328 -18.16 14.72 -36.44
CA VAL A 328 -17.78 16.01 -35.83
C VAL A 328 -17.19 15.77 -34.42
N PRO A 329 -15.89 16.04 -34.17
CA PRO A 329 -15.28 15.83 -32.85
C PRO A 329 -15.66 16.94 -31.86
N THR A 330 -15.84 16.60 -30.57
CA THR A 330 -16.17 17.61 -29.53
C THR A 330 -14.95 18.30 -28.90
N GLY A 331 -13.72 18.00 -29.32
CA GLY A 331 -12.52 18.55 -28.68
C GLY A 331 -11.22 18.05 -29.30
N LYS A 332 -10.09 18.57 -28.82
CA LYS A 332 -8.75 18.32 -29.37
C LYS A 332 -8.30 16.88 -29.18
N ARG A 333 -7.51 16.42 -30.15
CA ARG A 333 -7.00 15.06 -30.22
C ARG A 333 -5.52 15.05 -30.56
N HIS A 334 -4.76 14.24 -29.83
CA HIS A 334 -3.35 13.96 -30.08
C HIS A 334 -3.28 12.56 -30.70
N GLY A 335 -3.36 12.50 -32.03
CA GLY A 335 -3.58 11.27 -32.78
C GLY A 335 -4.89 10.58 -32.37
N ARG A 336 -4.80 9.35 -31.83
CA ARG A 336 -5.98 8.61 -31.33
C ARG A 336 -6.49 9.11 -29.97
N ILE A 337 -5.68 9.81 -29.18
CA ILE A 337 -5.99 10.23 -27.79
C ILE A 337 -6.80 11.53 -27.77
N TRP A 338 -7.75 11.65 -26.83
CA TRP A 338 -8.47 12.90 -26.57
C TRP A 338 -7.79 13.71 -25.47
N ASP A 339 -7.53 14.99 -25.73
CA ASP A 339 -6.82 15.90 -24.82
C ASP A 339 -7.49 16.01 -23.43
N ILE A 340 -8.83 16.10 -23.42
CA ILE A 340 -9.64 16.11 -22.19
C ILE A 340 -9.47 14.85 -21.31
N ASN A 341 -9.13 13.70 -21.91
CA ASN A 341 -8.92 12.45 -21.15
C ASN A 341 -7.56 12.44 -20.43
N SER A 342 -6.51 13.01 -21.03
CA SER A 342 -5.22 13.22 -20.35
C SER A 342 -5.35 14.33 -19.29
N LYS A 343 -6.05 15.44 -19.60
CA LYS A 343 -6.32 16.52 -18.64
C LYS A 343 -7.13 16.09 -17.43
N VAL A 344 -8.15 15.22 -17.57
CA VAL A 344 -8.91 14.73 -16.40
C VAL A 344 -8.09 13.77 -15.54
N ALA A 345 -7.15 13.02 -16.13
CA ALA A 345 -6.20 12.21 -15.37
C ALA A 345 -5.20 13.08 -14.59
N LEU A 346 -4.66 14.14 -15.21
CA LEU A 346 -3.81 15.15 -14.55
C LEU A 346 -4.55 15.84 -13.40
N ALA A 347 -5.77 16.32 -13.64
CA ALA A 347 -6.60 16.96 -12.62
C ALA A 347 -6.91 15.98 -11.47
N ALA A 348 -7.22 14.73 -11.76
CA ALA A 348 -7.48 13.72 -10.74
C ALA A 348 -6.23 13.43 -9.88
N ILE A 349 -5.03 13.36 -10.47
CA ILE A 349 -3.77 13.25 -9.73
C ILE A 349 -3.57 14.49 -8.83
N HIS A 350 -3.67 15.70 -9.39
CA HIS A 350 -3.46 16.97 -8.68
C HIS A 350 -4.43 17.19 -7.50
N ILE A 351 -5.70 16.79 -7.67
CA ILE A 351 -6.76 16.94 -6.64
C ILE A 351 -6.77 15.74 -5.65
N GLY A 352 -6.03 14.67 -5.95
CA GLY A 352 -5.98 13.45 -5.12
C GLY A 352 -7.23 12.57 -5.23
N LEU A 353 -7.82 12.48 -6.43
CA LEU A 353 -9.01 11.69 -6.74
C LEU A 353 -8.65 10.40 -7.48
N GLY A 354 -9.14 9.26 -6.99
CA GLY A 354 -9.15 8.00 -7.76
C GLY A 354 -10.32 7.92 -8.75
N GLU A 355 -10.21 7.03 -9.74
CA GLU A 355 -11.23 6.74 -10.77
C GLU A 355 -12.65 6.65 -10.20
N HIS A 356 -12.85 5.94 -9.09
CA HIS A 356 -14.18 5.78 -8.46
C HIS A 356 -14.76 7.07 -7.85
N GLN A 357 -13.92 8.03 -7.47
CA GLN A 357 -14.33 9.36 -6.98
C GLN A 357 -14.60 10.29 -8.16
N LEU A 358 -13.73 10.28 -9.18
CA LEU A 358 -13.95 11.00 -10.44
C LEU A 358 -15.27 10.55 -11.10
N ASN A 359 -15.51 9.25 -11.22
CA ASN A 359 -16.76 8.73 -11.79
C ASN A 359 -18.00 9.05 -10.95
N ALA A 360 -17.87 9.24 -9.63
CA ALA A 360 -18.98 9.75 -8.81
C ALA A 360 -19.25 11.24 -9.11
N PHE A 361 -18.21 12.06 -9.21
CA PHE A 361 -18.30 13.49 -9.56
C PHE A 361 -18.89 13.69 -10.96
N LEU A 362 -18.40 12.97 -11.98
CA LEU A 362 -18.93 13.01 -13.35
C LEU A 362 -20.42 12.61 -13.40
N SER A 363 -20.80 11.55 -12.69
CA SER A 363 -22.20 11.11 -12.62
C SER A 363 -23.12 12.13 -11.94
N ILE A 364 -22.66 12.78 -10.86
CA ILE A 364 -23.39 13.86 -10.18
C ILE A 364 -23.62 15.05 -11.13
N LEU A 365 -22.66 15.35 -12.01
CA LEU A 365 -22.81 16.38 -13.04
C LEU A 365 -23.61 15.93 -14.27
N ASN A 366 -24.14 14.69 -14.26
CA ASN A 366 -24.86 14.03 -15.36
C ASN A 366 -24.02 13.89 -16.65
N MET A 367 -22.70 13.68 -16.51
CA MET A 367 -21.75 13.41 -17.60
C MET A 367 -21.39 11.92 -17.71
N PRO A 368 -20.89 11.44 -18.87
CA PRO A 368 -20.33 10.11 -19.03
C PRO A 368 -19.22 9.77 -18.02
N THR A 369 -19.16 8.50 -17.61
CA THR A 369 -18.11 7.96 -16.75
C THR A 369 -16.91 7.47 -17.55
N VAL A 370 -15.70 7.69 -17.05
CA VAL A 370 -14.45 7.19 -17.63
C VAL A 370 -14.19 5.73 -17.23
N SER A 371 -13.67 4.91 -18.15
CA SER A 371 -13.34 3.51 -17.84
C SER A 371 -12.03 3.39 -17.07
N HIS A 372 -11.90 2.38 -16.21
CA HIS A 372 -10.66 2.10 -15.49
C HIS A 372 -9.47 1.91 -16.45
N LYS A 373 -9.67 1.24 -17.60
CA LYS A 373 -8.61 1.02 -18.60
C LYS A 373 -8.08 2.35 -19.14
N MET A 374 -8.98 3.28 -19.50
CA MET A 374 -8.58 4.59 -20.01
C MET A 374 -7.93 5.45 -18.92
N PHE A 375 -8.52 5.50 -17.72
CA PHE A 375 -7.98 6.30 -16.61
C PHE A 375 -6.58 5.80 -16.17
N ASP A 376 -6.40 4.50 -15.95
CA ASP A 376 -5.12 3.89 -15.58
C ASP A 376 -4.03 4.08 -16.66
N GLN A 377 -4.40 4.13 -17.94
CA GLN A 377 -3.47 4.43 -19.03
C GLN A 377 -3.08 5.92 -19.06
N ARG A 378 -4.06 6.83 -18.98
CA ARG A 378 -3.82 8.29 -18.99
C ARG A 378 -3.08 8.76 -17.74
N SER A 379 -3.34 8.18 -16.57
CA SER A 379 -2.60 8.48 -15.34
C SER A 379 -1.14 8.02 -15.35
N LYS A 380 -0.76 7.05 -16.19
CA LYS A 380 0.65 6.63 -16.36
C LYS A 380 1.38 7.58 -17.29
N GLU A 381 0.80 7.84 -18.46
CA GLU A 381 1.26 8.84 -19.44
C GLU A 381 1.54 10.20 -18.80
N VAL A 382 0.57 10.71 -18.03
CA VAL A 382 0.75 11.98 -17.28
C VAL A 382 1.73 11.81 -16.11
N GLY A 383 1.73 10.65 -15.45
CA GLY A 383 2.61 10.38 -14.30
C GLY A 383 4.10 10.44 -14.65
N GLU A 384 4.49 9.91 -15.82
CA GLU A 384 5.88 9.92 -16.28
C GLU A 384 6.37 11.35 -16.59
N VAL A 385 5.51 12.21 -17.17
CA VAL A 385 5.81 13.63 -17.37
C VAL A 385 5.89 14.40 -16.04
N LEU A 386 5.00 14.08 -15.08
CA LEU A 386 5.05 14.68 -13.74
C LEU A 386 6.29 14.28 -12.94
N GLU A 387 6.83 13.07 -13.16
CA GLU A 387 8.10 12.65 -12.54
C GLU A 387 9.29 13.47 -13.10
N SER A 388 9.36 13.71 -14.42
CA SER A 388 10.38 14.60 -15.04
C SER A 388 10.30 16.04 -14.51
N LEU A 389 9.11 16.65 -14.55
CA LEU A 389 8.91 18.04 -14.09
C LEU A 389 9.23 18.21 -12.60
N ALA A 390 9.03 17.17 -11.79
CA ALA A 390 9.42 17.18 -10.37
C ALA A 390 10.95 17.12 -10.21
N GLU A 391 11.65 16.33 -11.02
CA GLU A 391 13.12 16.25 -11.01
C GLU A 391 13.76 17.57 -11.48
N GLU A 392 13.27 18.15 -12.57
CA GLU A 392 13.69 19.47 -13.07
C GLU A 392 13.54 20.57 -12.00
N SER A 393 12.37 20.66 -11.36
CA SER A 393 12.14 21.67 -10.33
C SER A 393 12.95 21.41 -9.05
N MET A 394 13.21 20.15 -8.68
CA MET A 394 14.10 19.85 -7.54
C MET A 394 15.54 20.30 -7.80
N VAL A 395 16.06 20.17 -9.03
CA VAL A 395 17.38 20.70 -9.40
C VAL A 395 17.39 22.23 -9.26
N GLU A 396 16.39 22.91 -9.81
CA GLU A 396 16.24 24.37 -9.70
C GLU A 396 16.23 24.84 -8.23
N TRP A 397 15.47 24.18 -7.35
CA TRP A 397 15.40 24.53 -5.93
C TRP A 397 16.65 24.11 -5.14
N THR A 398 17.40 23.10 -5.58
CA THR A 398 18.67 22.69 -4.95
C THR A 398 19.75 23.75 -5.18
N GLU A 399 19.88 24.26 -6.40
CA GLU A 399 20.85 25.34 -6.68
C GLU A 399 20.46 26.64 -5.96
N LYS A 400 19.16 26.96 -5.89
CA LYS A 400 18.68 28.10 -5.08
C LYS A 400 18.95 27.91 -3.58
N GLU A 401 18.84 26.69 -3.04
CA GLU A 401 19.20 26.39 -1.65
C GLU A 401 20.71 26.60 -1.37
N LYS A 402 21.59 26.23 -2.31
CA LYS A 402 23.04 26.52 -2.23
C LYS A 402 23.28 28.03 -2.16
N THR A 403 22.71 28.81 -3.09
CA THR A 403 22.88 30.26 -3.14
C THR A 403 22.37 30.94 -1.86
N LEU A 404 21.14 30.62 -1.43
CA LEU A 404 20.56 31.14 -0.18
C LEU A 404 21.35 30.73 1.09
N THR A 405 22.10 29.63 1.03
CA THR A 405 22.98 29.21 2.14
C THR A 405 24.25 30.06 2.18
N LYS A 406 24.89 30.31 1.03
CA LYS A 406 26.04 31.22 0.89
C LYS A 406 25.71 32.65 1.30
N GLU A 407 24.58 33.20 0.83
CA GLU A 407 24.10 34.54 1.17
C GLU A 407 23.86 34.74 2.68
N CYS A 408 23.58 33.65 3.41
CA CYS A 408 23.42 33.68 4.85
C CYS A 408 24.73 33.53 5.65
N GLY A 409 25.89 33.63 5.01
CA GLY A 409 27.20 33.46 5.67
C GLY A 409 27.53 32.02 6.07
N GLY A 410 26.98 31.02 5.37
CA GLY A 410 27.38 29.62 5.50
C GLY A 410 28.20 29.14 4.30
N ASP A 411 28.94 28.04 4.48
CA ASP A 411 29.61 27.35 3.37
C ASP A 411 28.60 26.74 2.37
N GLU A 412 29.08 25.94 1.40
CA GLU A 412 28.24 25.06 0.56
C GLU A 412 27.55 23.91 1.34
N ASN A 413 27.52 23.99 2.67
CA ASN A 413 27.10 22.98 3.62
C ASN A 413 25.62 23.15 3.98
N ILE A 414 24.72 22.52 3.21
CA ILE A 414 23.27 22.69 3.33
C ILE A 414 22.72 22.02 4.60
N THR A 415 21.75 22.68 5.22
CA THR A 415 20.86 22.10 6.26
C THR A 415 19.52 21.72 5.63
N VAL A 416 19.08 20.48 5.83
CA VAL A 416 17.83 19.95 5.24
C VAL A 416 16.86 19.44 6.31
N CYS A 417 15.57 19.54 6.06
CA CYS A 417 14.52 18.89 6.86
C CYS A 417 14.02 17.62 6.14
N VAL A 418 13.83 16.53 6.88
CA VAL A 418 13.27 15.27 6.35
C VAL A 418 12.01 14.84 7.12
N ASP A 419 11.01 14.34 6.40
CA ASP A 419 9.74 13.80 6.94
C ASP A 419 9.31 12.59 6.10
N ALA A 420 8.79 11.54 6.76
CA ALA A 420 8.44 10.26 6.15
C ALA A 420 6.97 9.87 6.43
N GLY A 421 6.26 9.45 5.37
CA GLY A 421 4.85 9.10 5.42
C GLY A 421 4.55 7.68 4.93
N TRP A 422 3.66 6.97 5.63
CA TRP A 422 3.15 5.66 5.22
C TRP A 422 1.68 5.75 4.83
N GLN A 423 1.31 5.09 3.73
CA GLN A 423 -0.07 5.04 3.24
C GLN A 423 -1.03 4.34 4.22
N LYS A 424 -0.50 3.42 5.06
CA LYS A 424 -1.24 2.86 6.20
C LYS A 424 -0.72 3.49 7.49
N ARG A 425 -1.55 4.26 8.18
CA ARG A 425 -1.25 4.75 9.54
C ARG A 425 -1.18 3.57 10.53
N GLY A 426 0.01 3.31 11.05
CA GLY A 426 0.21 2.46 12.22
C GLY A 426 -0.23 3.19 13.50
N SER A 427 -0.97 2.51 14.38
CA SER A 427 -1.39 3.04 15.68
C SER A 427 -0.31 2.88 16.77
N GLY A 428 0.96 3.04 16.40
CA GLY A 428 2.13 2.70 17.24
C GLY A 428 2.31 1.21 17.55
N ARG A 429 1.40 0.34 17.11
CA ARG A 429 1.36 -1.11 17.42
C ARG A 429 1.38 -2.02 16.20
N ALA A 430 1.48 -1.47 14.98
CA ALA A 430 1.48 -2.25 13.74
C ALA A 430 2.23 -1.51 12.63
N TYR A 431 3.40 -2.03 12.25
CA TYR A 431 4.29 -1.49 11.23
C TYR A 431 4.22 -2.37 9.96
N ASP A 432 3.01 -2.55 9.41
CA ASP A 432 2.71 -3.43 8.27
C ASP A 432 2.30 -2.66 7.00
N SER A 433 2.71 -1.40 6.85
CA SER A 433 2.51 -0.66 5.58
C SER A 433 3.28 -1.34 4.44
N LEU A 434 2.67 -1.36 3.26
CA LEU A 434 3.30 -1.90 2.05
C LEU A 434 4.10 -0.85 1.29
N THR A 435 3.87 0.43 1.57
CA THR A 435 4.53 1.57 0.94
C THR A 435 4.84 2.69 1.94
N GLY A 436 5.90 3.43 1.66
CA GLY A 436 6.32 4.65 2.34
C GLY A 436 6.87 5.68 1.34
N HIS A 437 6.91 6.95 1.73
CA HIS A 437 7.53 8.05 0.98
C HIS A 437 8.24 9.00 1.95
N CYS A 438 9.28 9.66 1.48
CA CYS A 438 10.08 10.61 2.24
C CYS A 438 10.36 11.84 1.38
N SER A 439 10.28 13.03 1.97
CA SER A 439 10.61 14.29 1.32
C SER A 439 11.77 14.96 2.04
N MET A 440 12.70 15.52 1.27
CA MET A 440 13.82 16.35 1.74
C MET A 440 13.56 17.80 1.32
N ILE A 441 13.60 18.70 2.30
CA ILE A 441 13.20 20.10 2.16
C ILE A 441 14.39 21.00 2.54
N GLY A 442 14.75 21.94 1.68
CA GLY A 442 15.78 22.93 1.98
C GLY A 442 15.37 23.87 3.12
N SER A 443 16.24 24.09 4.10
CA SER A 443 15.94 24.91 5.29
C SER A 443 15.78 26.40 4.97
N LYS A 444 16.47 26.90 3.93
CA LYS A 444 16.43 28.31 3.49
C LYS A 444 15.26 28.56 2.54
N SER A 445 15.21 27.84 1.41
CA SER A 445 14.17 27.95 0.38
C SER A 445 12.79 27.50 0.86
N ARG A 446 12.75 26.55 1.82
CA ARG A 446 11.54 25.83 2.27
C ARG A 446 10.84 25.06 1.15
N LYS A 447 11.61 24.64 0.13
CA LYS A 447 11.15 23.89 -1.05
C LYS A 447 11.65 22.44 -0.99
N ILE A 448 10.97 21.55 -1.70
CA ILE A 448 11.41 20.16 -1.86
C ILE A 448 12.62 20.14 -2.80
N ILE A 449 13.72 19.56 -2.33
CA ILE A 449 14.99 19.40 -3.06
C ILE A 449 15.32 17.91 -3.30
N GLY A 450 14.51 17.00 -2.75
CA GLY A 450 14.58 15.57 -3.01
C GLY A 450 13.32 14.86 -2.52
N TYR A 451 12.89 13.79 -3.20
CA TYR A 451 11.92 12.85 -2.67
C TYR A 451 12.33 11.40 -2.99
N LYS A 452 11.93 10.46 -2.14
CA LYS A 452 12.03 9.02 -2.40
C LYS A 452 10.76 8.32 -1.96
N TRP A 453 10.54 7.13 -2.50
CA TRP A 453 9.46 6.24 -2.07
C TRP A 453 9.91 4.79 -2.09
N ARG A 454 9.26 3.96 -1.28
CA ARG A 454 9.53 2.53 -1.12
C ARG A 454 8.25 1.71 -1.20
N SER A 455 8.33 0.56 -1.85
CA SER A 455 7.22 -0.40 -2.00
C SER A 455 7.68 -1.84 -1.87
N LYS A 456 6.96 -2.61 -1.04
CA LYS A 456 7.18 -4.04 -0.79
C LYS A 456 6.42 -4.95 -1.76
N THR A 457 5.49 -4.42 -2.57
CA THR A 457 4.59 -5.19 -3.43
C THR A 457 4.54 -4.66 -4.86
N CYS A 458 4.37 -5.55 -5.82
CA CYS A 458 3.79 -5.23 -7.12
C CYS A 458 2.71 -6.28 -7.43
N ARG A 459 1.50 -5.83 -7.75
CA ARG A 459 0.35 -6.71 -8.04
C ARG A 459 0.60 -7.63 -9.24
N ILE A 460 1.32 -7.16 -10.25
CA ILE A 460 1.63 -7.94 -11.47
C ILE A 460 2.61 -9.06 -11.10
N CYS A 461 3.71 -8.75 -10.40
CA CYS A 461 4.66 -9.73 -9.89
C CYS A 461 4.01 -10.75 -8.94
N GLU A 462 3.16 -10.30 -8.01
CA GLU A 462 2.46 -11.21 -7.10
C GLU A 462 1.51 -12.18 -7.82
N VAL A 463 0.75 -11.71 -8.81
CA VAL A 463 -0.17 -12.56 -9.58
C VAL A 463 0.58 -13.56 -10.46
N ALA A 464 1.71 -13.15 -11.03
CA ALA A 464 2.58 -14.02 -11.82
C ALA A 464 3.23 -15.11 -10.96
N SER A 465 3.85 -14.72 -9.84
CA SER A 465 4.43 -15.63 -8.83
C SER A 465 3.40 -16.63 -8.29
N LYS A 466 2.19 -16.17 -7.93
CA LYS A 466 1.08 -17.05 -7.49
C LYS A 466 0.58 -18.03 -8.55
N LYS A 467 0.93 -17.83 -9.83
CA LYS A 467 0.61 -18.72 -10.96
C LYS A 467 1.81 -19.53 -11.46
N GLY A 468 2.99 -19.41 -10.83
CA GLY A 468 4.22 -20.04 -11.32
C GLY A 468 4.68 -19.55 -12.69
N LYS A 469 4.30 -18.32 -13.09
CA LYS A 469 4.65 -17.73 -14.40
C LYS A 469 5.51 -16.49 -14.24
N ILE A 470 6.30 -16.17 -15.26
CA ILE A 470 7.04 -14.91 -15.36
C ILE A 470 6.03 -13.75 -15.43
N ALA A 471 6.36 -12.62 -14.79
CA ALA A 471 5.53 -11.42 -14.87
C ALA A 471 5.58 -10.85 -16.29
N LYS A 472 4.42 -10.44 -16.85
CA LYS A 472 4.40 -9.63 -18.08
C LYS A 472 5.28 -8.39 -17.89
N ILE A 473 5.97 -7.97 -18.95
CA ILE A 473 6.79 -6.75 -18.94
C ILE A 473 5.93 -5.58 -18.48
N HIS A 474 6.41 -4.85 -17.48
CA HIS A 474 5.75 -3.69 -16.88
C HIS A 474 6.77 -2.87 -16.07
N GLN A 475 6.49 -1.59 -15.86
CA GLN A 475 7.24 -0.73 -14.95
C GLN A 475 7.02 -1.21 -13.50
N CYS A 476 7.95 -2.00 -12.98
CA CYS A 476 7.81 -2.65 -11.67
C CYS A 476 8.08 -1.67 -10.52
N ARG A 477 7.03 -1.03 -10.01
CA ARG A 477 7.09 -0.14 -8.83
C ARG A 477 7.24 -0.90 -7.49
N LYS A 478 8.06 -1.96 -7.45
CA LYS A 478 8.51 -2.66 -6.21
C LYS A 478 10.03 -2.54 -6.10
N ASN A 479 10.50 -1.79 -5.11
CA ASN A 479 11.91 -1.46 -4.89
C ASN A 479 12.42 -1.75 -3.47
N PHE A 480 11.59 -2.30 -2.57
CA PHE A 480 11.96 -2.46 -1.15
C PHE A 480 11.71 -3.87 -0.59
N GLY A 481 12.61 -4.33 0.27
CA GLY A 481 12.60 -5.67 0.87
C GLY A 481 12.31 -5.75 2.36
N GLY A 482 12.70 -4.73 3.14
CA GLY A 482 12.71 -4.77 4.62
C GLY A 482 11.37 -4.52 5.32
N SER A 483 11.38 -4.32 6.64
CA SER A 483 10.20 -3.95 7.45
C SER A 483 9.64 -2.57 7.07
N ALA A 484 8.42 -2.22 7.50
CA ALA A 484 7.92 -0.88 7.22
C ALA A 484 8.68 0.22 7.99
N LYS A 485 9.40 -0.14 9.08
CA LYS A 485 10.21 0.78 9.88
C LYS A 485 11.46 1.22 9.12
N ALA A 486 12.22 0.27 8.59
CA ALA A 486 13.45 0.51 7.86
C ALA A 486 13.27 1.34 6.55
N MET A 487 12.04 1.59 6.11
CA MET A 487 11.76 2.45 4.96
C MET A 487 12.25 3.89 5.16
N GLU A 488 12.05 4.48 6.34
CA GLU A 488 12.46 5.86 6.63
C GLU A 488 13.99 6.04 6.58
N PRO A 489 14.79 5.34 7.41
CA PRO A 489 16.24 5.50 7.40
C PRO A 489 16.87 5.14 6.05
N ASP A 490 16.33 4.15 5.32
CA ASP A 490 16.79 3.79 3.98
C ASP A 490 16.50 4.89 2.95
N MET A 491 15.31 5.51 2.96
CA MET A 491 15.00 6.65 2.08
C MET A 491 15.85 7.89 2.41
N VAL A 492 16.08 8.20 3.69
CA VAL A 492 16.90 9.34 4.09
C VAL A 492 18.38 9.11 3.71
N THR A 493 18.90 7.90 3.91
CA THR A 493 20.27 7.54 3.50
C THR A 493 20.45 7.64 1.98
N ASP A 494 19.46 7.20 1.20
CA ASP A 494 19.41 7.29 -0.26
C ASP A 494 19.35 8.75 -0.75
N LEU A 495 18.49 9.60 -0.14
CA LEU A 495 18.38 11.02 -0.42
C LEU A 495 19.71 11.78 -0.22
N VAL A 496 20.36 11.60 0.92
CA VAL A 496 21.60 12.31 1.27
C VAL A 496 22.78 11.82 0.42
N ARG A 497 22.83 10.52 0.11
CA ARG A 497 23.82 9.95 -0.82
C ARG A 497 23.66 10.49 -2.23
N GLU A 498 22.43 10.57 -2.74
CA GLU A 498 22.17 11.10 -4.09
C GLU A 498 22.53 12.58 -4.19
N ALA A 499 22.19 13.39 -3.17
CA ALA A 499 22.57 14.80 -3.13
C ALA A 499 24.11 14.97 -3.20
N ARG A 500 24.87 14.17 -2.46
CA ARG A 500 26.35 14.18 -2.51
C ARG A 500 26.89 13.75 -3.88
N LEU A 501 26.31 12.73 -4.50
CA LEU A 501 26.67 12.33 -5.88
C LEU A 501 26.35 13.43 -6.91
N LYS A 502 25.34 14.26 -6.64
CA LYS A 502 24.98 15.49 -7.39
C LYS A 502 25.72 16.74 -6.89
N GLY A 503 26.92 16.59 -6.31
CA GLY A 503 27.77 17.71 -5.90
C GLY A 503 27.15 18.65 -4.87
N THR A 504 26.30 18.13 -3.98
CA THR A 504 25.58 18.91 -2.97
C THR A 504 25.87 18.38 -1.58
N ASN A 505 26.64 19.14 -0.78
CA ASN A 505 26.97 18.69 0.58
C ASN A 505 25.83 19.01 1.56
N ILE A 506 25.36 17.98 2.27
CA ILE A 506 24.41 18.11 3.38
C ILE A 506 25.17 17.83 4.66
N CYS A 507 25.27 18.84 5.54
CA CYS A 507 26.00 18.76 6.80
C CYS A 507 25.08 18.48 8.00
N THR A 508 23.83 18.93 7.92
CA THR A 508 22.90 18.95 9.05
C THR A 508 21.50 18.54 8.61
N ILE A 509 20.89 17.62 9.36
CA ILE A 509 19.55 17.08 9.07
C ILE A 509 18.63 17.33 10.26
N VAL A 510 17.49 17.97 9.98
CA VAL A 510 16.40 18.20 10.92
C VAL A 510 15.33 17.12 10.71
N GLY A 511 14.90 16.44 11.77
CA GLY A 511 13.91 15.37 11.65
C GLY A 511 13.54 14.68 12.97
N ASP A 512 12.75 13.61 12.85
CA ASP A 512 12.19 12.83 13.95
C ASP A 512 13.28 12.17 14.83
N GLU A 513 12.94 11.87 16.09
CA GLU A 513 13.89 11.37 17.08
C GLU A 513 14.18 9.85 17.02
N ASP A 514 14.27 9.29 15.81
CA ASP A 514 14.84 7.96 15.58
C ASP A 514 16.37 8.00 15.64
N SER A 515 16.98 7.16 16.48
CA SER A 515 18.44 6.96 16.56
C SER A 515 18.99 6.26 15.31
N THR A 516 18.22 5.40 14.66
CA THR A 516 18.70 4.52 13.58
C THR A 516 18.91 5.24 12.27
N THR A 517 18.14 6.29 11.98
CA THR A 517 18.35 7.17 10.81
C THR A 517 19.71 7.86 10.89
N ILE A 518 20.04 8.48 12.03
CA ILE A 518 21.34 9.16 12.19
C ILE A 518 22.52 8.17 12.29
N ALA A 519 22.35 7.02 12.94
CA ALA A 519 23.38 5.98 13.00
C ALA A 519 23.69 5.40 11.60
N ARG A 520 22.66 5.13 10.79
CA ARG A 520 22.83 4.67 9.40
C ARG A 520 23.48 5.73 8.51
N LEU A 521 23.13 7.00 8.65
CA LEU A 521 23.84 8.10 7.96
C LEU A 521 25.32 8.17 8.34
N ARG A 522 25.64 8.09 9.64
CA ARG A 522 27.02 8.13 10.14
C ARG A 522 27.87 6.94 9.72
N SER A 523 27.26 5.78 9.59
CA SER A 523 27.95 4.57 9.11
C SER A 523 28.05 4.46 7.59
N ASN A 524 27.17 5.09 6.81
CA ASN A 524 27.01 4.79 5.36
C ASN A 524 27.09 6.02 4.43
N VAL A 525 27.28 7.23 4.96
CA VAL A 525 27.36 8.48 4.19
C VAL A 525 28.40 9.45 4.75
N ASP A 526 28.30 9.81 6.04
CA ASP A 526 29.27 10.70 6.71
C ASP A 526 29.14 10.67 8.24
N LYS A 527 30.25 10.43 8.93
CA LYS A 527 30.35 10.39 10.40
C LYS A 527 30.01 11.73 11.06
N ASP A 528 30.33 12.84 10.40
CA ASP A 528 30.25 14.18 10.96
C ASP A 528 28.89 14.87 10.74
N ILE A 529 27.93 14.20 10.09
CA ILE A 529 26.57 14.70 9.93
C ILE A 529 25.94 14.99 11.30
N LYS A 530 25.42 16.22 11.43
CA LYS A 530 24.75 16.72 12.62
C LYS A 530 23.24 16.45 12.51
N LYS A 531 22.64 15.96 13.58
CA LYS A 531 21.18 15.84 13.72
C LYS A 531 20.67 17.02 14.55
N LEU A 532 19.59 17.66 14.12
CA LEU A 532 18.82 18.59 14.93
C LEU A 532 17.42 18.00 15.17
N SER A 533 17.10 17.76 16.44
CA SER A 533 15.81 17.23 16.85
C SER A 533 14.71 18.27 16.63
N ASP A 534 13.57 17.85 16.09
CA ASP A 534 12.40 18.73 15.98
C ASP A 534 11.72 18.92 17.35
N SER A 535 11.20 20.11 17.62
CA SER A 535 10.58 20.45 18.91
C SER A 535 9.31 19.65 19.21
N ASN A 536 8.61 19.11 18.18
CA ASN A 536 7.43 18.29 18.39
C ASN A 536 7.78 16.88 18.87
N HIS A 537 8.92 16.30 18.50
CA HIS A 537 9.38 15.03 19.06
C HIS A 537 10.02 15.18 20.44
N MET A 538 10.74 16.27 20.69
CA MET A 538 11.16 16.62 22.06
C MET A 538 9.94 16.71 23.01
N LYS A 539 8.85 17.40 22.59
CA LYS A 539 7.55 17.46 23.30
C LYS A 539 6.98 16.07 23.59
N LYS A 540 7.01 15.15 22.60
CA LYS A 540 6.48 13.79 22.72
C LYS A 540 7.31 12.90 23.65
N ILE A 541 8.64 12.97 23.59
CA ILE A 541 9.55 12.14 24.40
C ILE A 541 9.42 12.49 25.89
N LEU A 542 9.46 13.78 26.23
CA LEU A 542 9.22 14.24 27.60
C LEU A 542 7.83 13.77 28.08
N GLY A 543 6.80 13.96 27.26
CA GLY A 543 5.45 13.52 27.59
C GLY A 543 5.33 12.03 27.83
N LYS A 544 5.94 11.20 26.98
CA LYS A 544 5.99 9.74 27.14
C LYS A 544 6.62 9.36 28.48
N LYS A 545 7.81 9.88 28.80
CA LYS A 545 8.49 9.59 30.08
C LYS A 545 7.64 9.99 31.29
N LEU A 546 6.93 11.12 31.22
CA LEU A 546 6.00 11.56 32.27
C LEU A 546 4.76 10.63 32.40
N TYR A 547 4.21 10.14 31.27
CA TYR A 547 3.14 9.13 31.28
C TYR A 547 3.61 7.75 31.75
N ASP A 548 4.88 7.39 31.55
CA ASP A 548 5.48 6.16 32.08
C ASP A 548 5.72 6.27 33.59
N LEU A 549 6.23 7.41 34.08
CA LEU A 549 6.44 7.71 35.51
C LEU A 549 5.13 7.75 36.31
N LYS A 550 4.02 8.18 35.70
CA LYS A 550 2.68 8.16 36.31
C LYS A 550 2.28 6.80 36.88
N ASN A 551 2.76 5.70 36.28
CA ASN A 551 2.45 4.34 36.76
C ASN A 551 3.12 4.03 38.12
N LYS A 552 4.17 4.80 38.50
CA LYS A 552 4.82 4.73 39.81
C LYS A 552 4.35 5.84 40.76
N HIS A 553 4.05 7.03 40.23
CA HIS A 553 3.65 8.20 41.02
C HIS A 553 2.28 8.71 40.56
N GLN A 554 1.21 8.30 41.24
CA GLN A 554 -0.17 8.64 40.83
C GLN A 554 -0.48 10.15 40.88
N SER A 555 0.30 10.93 41.62
CA SER A 555 0.25 12.40 41.66
C SER A 555 0.53 13.07 40.31
N LEU A 556 1.25 12.41 39.39
CA LEU A 556 1.42 12.84 37.99
C LEU A 556 0.13 12.66 37.19
N SER A 557 -0.88 13.47 37.50
CA SER A 557 -2.15 13.46 36.79
C SER A 557 -1.98 13.85 35.31
N THR A 558 -2.89 13.40 34.45
CA THR A 558 -2.89 13.74 33.02
C THR A 558 -2.92 15.26 32.77
N LYS A 559 -3.50 16.05 33.69
CA LYS A 559 -3.47 17.52 33.64
C LYS A 559 -2.05 18.06 33.91
N VAL A 560 -1.40 17.58 34.98
CA VAL A 560 -0.02 17.98 35.36
C VAL A 560 0.97 17.62 34.26
N ILE A 561 0.87 16.42 33.68
CA ILE A 561 1.73 15.99 32.58
C ILE A 561 1.60 16.93 31.38
N ASN A 562 0.37 17.23 30.94
CA ASN A 562 0.15 18.14 29.81
C ASN A 562 0.61 19.58 30.12
N TYR A 563 0.53 20.01 31.38
CA TYR A 563 1.03 21.31 31.83
C TYR A 563 2.56 21.40 31.78
N VAL A 564 3.29 20.43 32.35
CA VAL A 564 4.77 20.37 32.29
C VAL A 564 5.26 20.32 30.84
N ILE A 565 4.59 19.54 29.98
CA ILE A 565 4.84 19.51 28.53
C ILE A 565 4.64 20.89 27.88
N LYS A 566 3.66 21.68 28.33
CA LYS A 566 3.41 23.05 27.82
C LYS A 566 4.50 24.03 28.27
N CYS A 567 4.88 23.99 29.55
CA CYS A 567 5.96 24.80 30.12
C CYS A 567 7.30 24.54 29.40
N PHE A 568 7.65 23.27 29.20
CA PHE A 568 8.84 22.87 28.43
C PHE A 568 8.80 23.42 27.00
N ASN A 569 7.64 23.40 26.35
CA ASN A 569 7.44 23.95 25.01
C ASN A 569 7.71 25.46 24.92
N PHE A 570 7.31 26.25 25.92
CA PHE A 570 7.59 27.69 25.96
C PHE A 570 9.09 27.96 26.18
N LEU A 571 9.69 27.30 27.16
CA LEU A 571 11.12 27.40 27.47
C LEU A 571 11.99 27.07 26.24
N VAL A 572 11.68 25.99 25.53
CA VAL A 572 12.40 25.59 24.29
C VAL A 572 12.17 26.55 23.12
N ALA A 573 11.03 27.25 23.07
CA ALA A 573 10.73 28.23 22.04
C ALA A 573 11.44 29.58 22.27
N GLN A 574 11.60 30.00 23.53
CA GLN A 574 12.23 31.28 23.91
C GLN A 574 13.76 31.19 23.94
N GLU A 575 14.34 30.19 24.61
CA GLU A 575 15.81 30.03 24.73
C GLU A 575 16.45 29.37 23.51
N LYS A 576 15.82 29.51 22.34
CA LYS A 576 16.25 28.85 21.10
C LYS A 576 17.61 29.39 20.65
N GLY A 577 18.63 28.53 20.72
CA GLY A 577 20.01 28.84 20.37
C GLY A 577 20.88 29.34 21.53
N GLN A 578 20.36 29.40 22.76
CA GLN A 578 21.07 29.87 23.95
C GLN A 578 21.14 28.75 25.01
N PRO A 579 22.03 27.74 24.84
CA PRO A 579 22.01 26.52 25.64
C PRO A 579 22.27 26.75 27.13
N GLU A 580 23.10 27.74 27.49
CA GLU A 580 23.40 28.08 28.89
C GLU A 580 22.19 28.66 29.64
N LYS A 581 21.41 29.53 28.98
CA LYS A 581 20.16 30.06 29.54
C LYS A 581 19.12 28.97 29.65
N MET A 582 18.97 28.16 28.59
CA MET A 582 18.09 26.98 28.62
C MET A 582 18.41 26.07 29.81
N CYS A 583 19.70 25.78 30.05
CA CYS A 583 20.14 24.97 31.19
C CYS A 583 19.77 25.60 32.55
N LYS A 584 20.01 26.91 32.72
CA LYS A 584 19.64 27.66 33.94
C LYS A 584 18.13 27.73 34.18
N SER A 585 17.31 27.70 33.12
CA SER A 585 15.84 27.74 33.21
C SER A 585 15.17 26.38 33.43
N LEU A 586 15.85 25.25 33.17
CA LEU A 586 15.26 23.91 33.32
C LEU A 586 14.73 23.58 34.73
N PRO A 587 15.38 23.98 35.86
CA PRO A 587 14.86 23.73 37.22
C PRO A 587 13.45 24.28 37.46
N ALA A 588 13.11 25.42 36.82
CA ALA A 588 11.79 26.04 36.93
C ALA A 588 10.65 25.09 36.51
N LEU A 589 10.90 24.16 35.57
CA LEU A 589 9.90 23.17 35.12
C LEU A 589 9.44 22.21 36.24
N ALA A 590 10.27 22.00 37.26
CA ALA A 590 9.94 21.17 38.42
C ALA A 590 9.20 21.95 39.52
N LYS A 591 9.49 23.26 39.66
CA LYS A 591 8.92 24.16 40.68
C LYS A 591 7.56 24.75 40.28
N HIS A 592 7.47 25.25 39.05
CA HIS A 592 6.29 25.94 38.49
C HIS A 592 4.95 25.18 38.65
N PRO A 593 4.87 23.83 38.56
CA PRO A 593 3.63 23.09 38.84
C PRO A 593 3.12 23.16 40.28
N TYR A 594 3.94 23.59 41.24
CA TYR A 594 3.58 23.76 42.66
C TYR A 594 3.30 25.22 43.04
N GLY A 595 3.32 26.16 42.08
CA GLY A 595 3.20 27.59 42.35
C GLY A 595 4.49 28.26 42.86
N ASP A 596 5.61 27.53 42.90
CA ASP A 596 6.92 28.12 43.13
C ASP A 596 7.46 28.73 41.83
N HIS A 597 7.48 30.07 41.79
CA HIS A 597 7.95 30.86 40.65
C HIS A 597 9.38 31.43 40.86
N SER A 598 10.12 30.98 41.88
CA SER A 598 11.45 31.53 42.23
C SER A 598 12.47 31.53 41.07
N ASP A 599 12.44 30.51 40.22
CA ASP A 599 13.35 30.38 39.06
C ASP A 599 12.71 30.86 37.73
N CYS A 600 11.59 31.58 37.76
CA CYS A 600 10.80 31.92 36.57
C CYS A 600 11.04 33.35 36.06
N HIS A 601 11.55 33.49 34.83
CA HIS A 601 11.55 34.78 34.13
C HIS A 601 10.12 35.25 33.79
N THR A 602 9.89 36.57 33.81
CA THR A 602 8.55 37.20 33.74
C THR A 602 7.76 36.92 32.46
N ASP A 603 8.42 36.54 31.37
CA ASP A 603 7.86 36.61 30.02
C ASP A 603 7.25 35.30 29.52
N TRP A 604 7.38 34.21 30.30
CA TRP A 604 6.89 32.88 29.93
C TRP A 604 5.72 32.38 30.79
N CYS A 605 5.49 32.99 31.97
CA CYS A 605 4.40 32.67 32.88
C CYS A 605 3.05 33.27 32.41
N ARG A 606 2.59 32.93 31.20
CA ARG A 606 1.25 33.26 30.69
C ARG A 606 0.35 32.02 30.68
N PHE A 607 -0.59 32.00 31.62
CA PHE A 607 -1.57 30.93 31.77
C PHE A 607 -2.78 31.17 30.85
N MET A 608 -3.36 30.09 30.28
CA MET A 608 -4.19 30.10 29.05
C MET A 608 -3.35 30.53 27.82
N GLU A 609 -3.42 29.95 26.62
CA GLU A 609 -4.42 29.10 25.95
C GLU A 609 -3.74 27.86 25.30
N GLU A 610 -4.47 26.86 24.77
CA GLU A 610 -3.98 26.06 23.61
C GLU A 610 -5.12 25.33 22.83
N THR A 611 -5.30 25.76 21.57
CA THR A 611 -5.95 25.16 20.37
C THR A 611 -6.68 23.79 20.39
N GLY A 612 -7.78 23.68 19.62
CA GLY A 612 -8.55 22.43 19.42
C GLY A 612 -8.91 22.06 17.97
N MET A 613 -8.19 21.13 17.34
CA MET A 613 -8.29 20.89 15.87
C MET A 613 -9.29 19.82 15.35
N LYS A 614 -9.97 20.12 14.20
CA LYS A 614 -10.32 19.30 12.98
C LYS A 614 -11.33 18.11 12.96
N TYR A 615 -12.20 18.05 11.92
CA TYR A 615 -12.05 17.17 10.70
C TYR A 615 -12.96 17.61 9.47
N ARG A 616 -13.99 16.83 9.02
CA ARG A 616 -15.04 17.13 7.98
C ARG A 616 -16.32 16.28 8.32
N LEU A 617 -17.40 16.04 7.54
CA LEU A 617 -17.79 16.20 6.11
C LEU A 617 -19.34 16.12 5.97
N ASP A 618 -19.95 16.66 4.90
CA ASP A 618 -20.86 15.91 3.97
C ASP A 618 -21.65 16.78 2.98
N CYS A 619 -21.35 16.60 1.69
CA CYS A 619 -21.97 17.32 0.57
C CYS A 619 -23.23 16.62 0.00
N LEU A 620 -23.77 15.61 0.69
CA LEU A 620 -24.87 14.78 0.16
C LEU A 620 -26.23 15.49 0.12
N MET A 621 -26.43 16.51 0.97
CA MET A 621 -27.67 17.31 1.02
C MET A 621 -27.88 18.18 -0.23
N ALA A 622 -26.79 18.62 -0.87
CA ALA A 622 -26.82 19.76 -1.80
C ALA A 622 -27.69 19.53 -3.05
N ASN A 623 -27.65 18.33 -3.64
CA ASN A 623 -28.32 18.07 -4.92
C ASN A 623 -29.85 18.06 -4.82
N VAL A 624 -30.40 17.64 -3.68
CA VAL A 624 -31.85 17.62 -3.44
C VAL A 624 -32.35 19.03 -3.13
N SER A 625 -31.64 19.77 -2.28
CA SER A 625 -31.97 21.16 -1.94
C SER A 625 -31.83 22.15 -3.11
N ALA A 626 -31.13 21.78 -4.19
CA ALA A 626 -30.89 22.63 -5.37
C ALA A 626 -31.84 22.35 -6.56
N GLY A 627 -32.84 21.46 -6.41
CA GLY A 627 -33.83 21.19 -7.46
C GLY A 627 -33.30 20.52 -8.73
N LEU A 628 -32.11 19.89 -8.67
CA LEU A 628 -31.44 19.32 -9.84
C LEU A 628 -31.98 17.91 -10.16
N SER A 629 -32.24 17.63 -11.45
CA SER A 629 -32.86 16.35 -11.84
C SER A 629 -31.89 15.16 -11.65
N PRO A 630 -32.38 13.95 -11.25
CA PRO A 630 -31.49 12.88 -10.79
C PRO A 630 -30.52 12.29 -11.84
N GLY A 631 -30.77 12.46 -13.14
CA GLY A 631 -29.95 11.90 -14.22
C GLY A 631 -30.12 10.38 -14.45
N VAL A 632 -30.07 9.96 -15.72
CA VAL A 632 -30.24 8.54 -16.10
C VAL A 632 -29.01 7.71 -15.70
N HIS A 633 -27.81 8.26 -15.88
CA HIS A 633 -26.55 7.59 -15.55
C HIS A 633 -26.41 7.34 -14.04
N THR A 634 -26.89 8.27 -13.20
CA THR A 634 -26.90 8.16 -11.73
C THR A 634 -27.65 6.92 -11.25
N LYS A 635 -28.87 6.68 -11.79
CA LYS A 635 -29.66 5.48 -11.47
C LYS A 635 -28.92 4.20 -11.88
N LYS A 636 -28.35 4.16 -13.09
CA LYS A 636 -27.60 3.01 -13.62
C LYS A 636 -26.35 2.70 -12.76
N LEU A 637 -25.63 3.73 -12.30
CA LEU A 637 -24.47 3.58 -11.42
C LEU A 637 -24.84 3.12 -10.00
N PHE A 638 -25.93 3.63 -9.41
CA PHE A 638 -26.39 3.21 -8.08
C PHE A 638 -26.71 1.72 -8.03
N THR A 639 -27.50 1.22 -8.99
CA THR A 639 -27.87 -0.20 -9.08
C THR A 639 -26.64 -1.10 -9.22
N LEU A 640 -25.67 -0.72 -10.07
CA LEU A 640 -24.42 -1.46 -10.24
C LEU A 640 -23.53 -1.42 -8.98
N ARG A 641 -23.45 -0.28 -8.28
CA ARG A 641 -22.65 -0.15 -7.05
C ARG A 641 -23.25 -0.96 -5.91
N ASP A 642 -24.56 -0.98 -5.74
CA ASP A 642 -25.23 -1.77 -4.70
C ASP A 642 -25.13 -3.28 -4.99
N LEU A 643 -25.29 -3.72 -6.24
CA LEU A 643 -24.99 -5.10 -6.66
C LEU A 643 -23.54 -5.50 -6.35
N GLN A 644 -22.56 -4.64 -6.65
CA GLN A 644 -21.16 -4.90 -6.32
C GLN A 644 -20.91 -4.89 -4.81
N ALA A 645 -21.54 -4.01 -4.04
CA ALA A 645 -21.43 -3.95 -2.58
C ALA A 645 -22.00 -5.22 -1.94
N LYS A 646 -23.20 -5.65 -2.35
CA LYS A 646 -23.85 -6.91 -1.95
C LYS A 646 -22.97 -8.12 -2.30
N LYS A 647 -22.43 -8.20 -3.52
CA LYS A 647 -21.50 -9.26 -3.96
C LYS A 647 -20.21 -9.29 -3.13
N ARG A 648 -19.60 -8.13 -2.84
CA ARG A 648 -18.41 -8.01 -1.97
C ARG A 648 -18.72 -8.41 -0.52
N LYS A 649 -19.87 -8.00 0.03
CA LYS A 649 -20.33 -8.33 1.39
C LYS A 649 -20.58 -9.83 1.53
N ALA A 650 -21.29 -10.45 0.59
CA ALA A 650 -21.53 -11.90 0.56
C ALA A 650 -20.20 -12.69 0.53
N ILE A 651 -19.29 -12.38 -0.39
CA ILE A 651 -17.97 -13.03 -0.49
C ILE A 651 -17.17 -12.88 0.82
N ALA A 652 -17.17 -11.69 1.43
CA ALA A 652 -16.43 -11.40 2.65
C ALA A 652 -16.95 -12.13 3.92
N VAL A 653 -18.21 -12.55 3.94
CA VAL A 653 -18.81 -13.32 5.05
C VAL A 653 -18.40 -14.80 5.01
N THR A 654 -18.07 -15.34 3.83
CA THR A 654 -17.75 -16.78 3.65
C THR A 654 -16.60 -17.27 4.53
N LYS A 655 -16.72 -18.52 5.03
CA LYS A 655 -15.68 -19.21 5.83
C LYS A 655 -14.33 -19.25 5.08
N LYS A 656 -14.35 -19.49 3.76
CA LYS A 656 -13.16 -19.51 2.88
C LYS A 656 -12.45 -18.14 2.82
N ALA A 657 -13.20 -17.04 2.66
CA ALA A 657 -12.60 -15.69 2.63
C ALA A 657 -12.06 -15.25 4.00
N LYS A 658 -12.76 -15.61 5.09
CA LYS A 658 -12.30 -15.37 6.47
C LYS A 658 -10.98 -16.10 6.77
N LEU A 659 -10.92 -17.40 6.48
CA LEU A 659 -9.70 -18.22 6.67
C LEU A 659 -8.51 -17.69 5.85
N HIS A 660 -8.72 -17.40 4.56
CA HIS A 660 -7.68 -16.83 3.70
C HIS A 660 -7.18 -15.46 4.20
N ARG A 661 -8.06 -14.62 4.76
CA ARG A 661 -7.66 -13.34 5.39
C ARG A 661 -6.80 -13.55 6.63
N ILE A 662 -7.12 -14.54 7.46
CA ILE A 662 -6.34 -14.90 8.67
C ILE A 662 -4.96 -15.42 8.27
N GLN A 663 -4.88 -16.33 7.29
CA GLN A 663 -3.62 -16.83 6.73
C GLN A 663 -2.75 -15.70 6.16
N LEU A 664 -3.34 -14.78 5.39
CA LEU A 664 -2.64 -13.59 4.85
C LEU A 664 -2.27 -12.55 5.91
N LYS A 665 -2.87 -12.56 7.10
CA LYS A 665 -2.45 -11.74 8.25
C LYS A 665 -1.27 -12.41 8.97
N SER A 666 -1.38 -13.72 9.25
CA SER A 666 -0.33 -14.50 9.90
C SER A 666 0.98 -14.49 9.10
N LYS A 667 0.92 -14.79 7.79
CA LYS A 667 2.11 -14.74 6.91
C LYS A 667 2.74 -13.35 6.83
N ARG A 668 1.94 -12.27 6.86
CA ARG A 668 2.48 -10.90 6.92
C ARG A 668 3.15 -10.57 8.26
N HIS A 669 2.60 -11.06 9.36
CA HIS A 669 3.22 -10.87 10.69
C HIS A 669 4.56 -11.60 10.77
N GLN A 670 4.61 -12.88 10.38
CA GLN A 670 5.85 -13.67 10.34
C GLN A 670 6.92 -12.99 9.46
N ASN A 671 6.58 -12.62 8.22
CA ASN A 671 7.49 -11.91 7.31
C ASN A 671 7.91 -10.51 7.83
N THR A 672 7.16 -9.89 8.74
CA THR A 672 7.59 -8.62 9.36
C THR A 672 8.57 -8.89 10.50
N SER A 673 8.30 -9.86 11.37
CA SER A 673 9.21 -10.21 12.46
C SER A 673 10.54 -10.77 11.97
N SER A 674 10.58 -11.56 10.88
CA SER A 674 11.85 -12.01 10.28
C SER A 674 12.68 -10.85 9.70
N CYS A 675 12.02 -9.79 9.18
CA CYS A 675 12.69 -8.55 8.78
C CYS A 675 13.22 -7.77 9.98
N GLU A 676 12.39 -7.56 11.02
CA GLU A 676 12.78 -6.81 12.23
C GLU A 676 13.98 -7.46 12.96
N VAL A 677 14.00 -8.80 13.11
CA VAL A 677 15.15 -9.51 13.71
C VAL A 677 16.42 -9.37 12.87
N ARG A 678 16.31 -9.21 11.54
CA ARG A 678 17.46 -8.98 10.66
C ARG A 678 17.96 -7.52 10.66
N GLU A 679 17.04 -6.56 10.75
CA GLU A 679 17.29 -5.12 10.62
C GLU A 679 17.76 -4.44 11.92
N GLY A 680 17.43 -5.02 13.08
CA GLY A 680 17.73 -4.46 14.40
C GLY A 680 16.57 -3.65 14.98
N VAL A 681 16.84 -2.91 16.06
CA VAL A 681 15.83 -2.10 16.76
C VAL A 681 15.64 -0.77 16.02
N CYS A 682 14.80 -0.75 14.98
CA CYS A 682 14.38 0.50 14.34
C CYS A 682 13.30 1.24 15.19
N TYR A 683 13.44 2.56 15.31
CA TYR A 683 12.82 3.43 16.33
C TYR A 683 13.26 3.12 17.77
N GLU A 684 14.46 3.59 18.13
CA GLU A 684 14.90 3.71 19.52
C GLU A 684 15.13 5.19 19.88
N GLU A 685 14.75 5.59 21.10
CA GLU A 685 14.76 6.99 21.54
C GLU A 685 16.15 7.38 22.07
N SER A 686 16.75 8.42 21.49
CA SER A 686 18.13 8.94 21.69
C SER A 686 18.51 9.39 23.12
N THR A 687 17.81 8.95 24.16
CA THR A 687 17.98 9.39 25.57
C THR A 687 18.48 8.30 26.51
N ALA A 688 18.91 7.15 25.97
CA ALA A 688 19.67 6.15 26.70
C ALA A 688 21.18 6.48 26.61
N LEU A 689 21.71 7.14 27.64
CA LEU A 689 23.14 7.41 27.75
C LEU A 689 23.92 6.08 27.81
N GLY A 690 24.81 5.85 26.85
CA GLY A 690 25.74 4.71 26.85
C GLY A 690 25.32 3.47 26.06
N ILE A 691 24.25 3.52 25.25
CA ILE A 691 23.89 2.42 24.33
C ILE A 691 24.08 2.90 22.87
N GLU A 692 24.99 2.26 22.13
CA GLU A 692 25.05 2.45 20.68
C GLU A 692 23.93 1.64 19.99
N PRO A 693 23.18 2.23 19.04
CA PRO A 693 22.08 1.55 18.36
C PRO A 693 22.61 0.44 17.44
N ASP A 694 22.03 -0.76 17.55
CA ASP A 694 22.45 -1.94 16.80
C ASP A 694 22.10 -1.85 15.30
N ILE A 695 23.04 -1.33 14.51
CA ILE A 695 22.99 -1.21 13.04
C ILE A 695 23.39 -2.49 12.28
N THR A 696 23.65 -3.60 12.97
CA THR A 696 24.34 -4.78 12.39
C THR A 696 23.36 -5.65 11.57
N GLU A 697 23.28 -5.49 10.25
CA GLU A 697 22.29 -6.25 9.47
C GLU A 697 22.63 -7.73 9.32
N ILE A 698 21.65 -8.62 9.58
CA ILE A 698 21.76 -10.04 9.24
C ILE A 698 21.32 -10.21 7.77
N PRO A 699 22.16 -10.82 6.90
CA PRO A 699 21.92 -10.88 5.47
C PRO A 699 20.59 -11.55 5.10
N ALA A 700 20.03 -11.18 3.95
CA ALA A 700 18.82 -11.78 3.40
C ALA A 700 19.01 -13.29 3.07
N PRO A 701 17.93 -14.07 2.95
CA PRO A 701 18.01 -15.40 2.38
C PRO A 701 18.55 -15.31 0.96
N VAL A 702 19.53 -16.17 0.63
CA VAL A 702 19.87 -16.46 -0.77
C VAL A 702 18.59 -16.96 -1.44
N GLN A 703 18.13 -16.23 -2.46
CA GLN A 703 16.92 -16.60 -3.19
C GLN A 703 17.21 -17.85 -4.04
N THR A 704 16.23 -18.75 -4.12
CA THR A 704 16.24 -19.88 -5.04
C THR A 704 15.29 -19.60 -6.20
N VAL A 705 15.84 -19.33 -7.38
CA VAL A 705 15.05 -19.10 -8.60
C VAL A 705 14.70 -20.40 -9.32
N THR A 706 13.45 -20.48 -9.77
CA THR A 706 12.97 -21.50 -10.70
C THR A 706 13.61 -21.30 -12.07
N ASN A 707 14.13 -22.37 -12.70
CA ASN A 707 14.72 -22.29 -14.03
C ASN A 707 13.83 -21.54 -15.04
N GLN A 708 14.47 -20.75 -15.88
CA GLN A 708 13.82 -20.06 -16.99
C GLN A 708 13.63 -21.04 -18.15
N SER A 709 12.61 -20.80 -18.98
CA SER A 709 12.40 -21.57 -20.21
C SER A 709 13.61 -21.48 -21.14
N MET A 710 13.90 -22.58 -21.83
CA MET A 710 14.96 -22.68 -22.83
C MET A 710 14.74 -21.67 -23.97
N PRO A 711 15.77 -20.92 -24.42
CA PRO A 711 15.67 -20.11 -25.63
C PRO A 711 15.55 -20.97 -26.90
N PRO A 712 14.90 -20.48 -27.97
CA PRO A 712 14.93 -21.13 -29.28
C PRO A 712 16.32 -21.01 -29.92
N ASN A 713 16.62 -21.92 -30.87
CA ASN A 713 17.83 -21.92 -31.70
C ASN A 713 19.14 -21.82 -30.89
N LEU A 714 19.47 -22.89 -30.15
CA LEU A 714 20.67 -22.99 -29.32
C LEU A 714 21.86 -23.58 -30.08
N CYS A 715 23.04 -23.01 -29.88
CA CYS A 715 24.31 -23.66 -30.25
C CYS A 715 24.72 -24.61 -29.10
N ARG A 716 24.92 -25.90 -29.42
CA ARG A 716 25.32 -26.94 -28.46
C ARG A 716 26.83 -26.97 -28.32
N ILE A 717 27.35 -26.68 -27.13
CA ILE A 717 28.80 -26.73 -26.86
C ILE A 717 29.05 -27.74 -25.74
N TYR A 718 29.61 -28.88 -26.11
CA TYR A 718 29.98 -29.94 -25.16
C TYR A 718 31.25 -29.50 -24.41
N PHE A 719 31.36 -29.81 -23.11
CA PHE A 719 32.36 -29.24 -22.22
C PHE A 719 32.70 -30.17 -21.06
N ASP A 720 33.98 -30.28 -20.74
CA ASP A 720 34.53 -31.04 -19.61
C ASP A 720 35.84 -30.40 -19.10
N ILE A 721 36.23 -30.69 -17.85
CA ILE A 721 37.48 -30.17 -17.24
C ILE A 721 38.16 -31.16 -16.30
N GLU A 722 39.46 -31.34 -16.49
CA GLU A 722 40.32 -31.96 -15.47
C GLU A 722 40.78 -30.93 -14.44
N ALA A 723 40.96 -31.35 -13.19
CA ALA A 723 41.31 -30.45 -12.08
C ALA A 723 42.15 -31.12 -10.98
N THR A 724 42.86 -30.32 -10.18
CA THR A 724 43.81 -30.78 -9.15
C THR A 724 43.22 -31.65 -8.02
N GLY A 725 41.92 -31.84 -7.96
CA GLY A 725 41.24 -32.63 -6.93
C GLY A 725 39.72 -32.42 -6.90
N LEU A 726 39.01 -33.29 -6.19
CA LEU A 726 37.53 -33.30 -6.10
C LEU A 726 36.90 -32.10 -5.35
N SER A 727 37.67 -31.05 -5.04
CA SER A 727 37.13 -29.80 -4.52
C SER A 727 36.53 -28.94 -5.63
N ARG A 728 35.47 -28.21 -5.30
CA ARG A 728 34.86 -27.20 -6.19
C ARG A 728 35.66 -25.91 -6.29
N THR A 729 36.80 -25.85 -5.60
CA THR A 729 37.75 -24.73 -5.57
C THR A 729 39.13 -25.12 -6.10
N SER A 730 39.25 -26.31 -6.71
CA SER A 730 40.48 -26.81 -7.33
C SER A 730 40.93 -25.92 -8.50
N HIS A 731 42.18 -26.10 -8.95
CA HIS A 731 42.66 -25.47 -10.18
C HIS A 731 42.39 -26.41 -11.36
N ILE A 732 42.03 -25.83 -12.51
CA ILE A 732 41.87 -26.54 -13.78
C ILE A 732 43.26 -27.01 -14.25
N LEU A 733 43.33 -28.22 -14.79
CA LEU A 733 44.50 -28.86 -15.40
C LEU A 733 44.33 -29.04 -16.90
N GLN A 734 43.10 -29.31 -17.36
CA GLN A 734 42.72 -29.36 -18.77
C GLN A 734 41.31 -28.75 -18.91
N LEU A 735 41.08 -27.98 -19.97
CA LEU A 735 39.74 -27.51 -20.36
C LEU A 735 39.51 -27.89 -21.81
N SER A 736 38.44 -28.65 -22.05
CA SER A 736 38.05 -29.08 -23.39
C SER A 736 36.60 -28.68 -23.69
N ALA A 737 36.35 -28.28 -24.94
CA ALA A 737 35.02 -27.96 -25.42
C ALA A 737 34.87 -28.25 -26.92
N LYS A 738 33.70 -28.71 -27.36
CA LYS A 738 33.41 -29.02 -28.78
C LYS A 738 32.09 -28.43 -29.25
N ARG A 739 32.11 -27.82 -30.42
CA ARG A 739 30.95 -27.32 -31.18
C ARG A 739 31.01 -27.99 -32.56
N ASP A 740 30.04 -28.84 -32.86
CA ASP A 740 30.02 -29.62 -34.09
C ASP A 740 31.37 -30.37 -34.27
N GLU A 741 32.13 -30.16 -35.34
CA GLU A 741 33.47 -30.75 -35.49
C GLU A 741 34.63 -29.88 -34.95
N GLU A 742 34.36 -28.66 -34.46
CA GLU A 742 35.39 -27.76 -33.93
C GLU A 742 35.64 -27.99 -32.44
N MET A 743 36.84 -28.45 -32.08
CA MET A 743 37.28 -28.64 -30.69
C MET A 743 38.25 -27.54 -30.24
N TYR A 744 38.00 -27.00 -29.05
CA TYR A 744 38.97 -26.30 -28.21
C TYR A 744 39.50 -27.26 -27.14
N ASN A 745 40.82 -27.37 -27.00
CA ASN A 745 41.47 -28.12 -25.93
C ASN A 745 42.70 -27.36 -25.42
N SER A 746 42.89 -27.26 -24.10
CA SER A 746 44.05 -26.57 -23.52
C SER A 746 44.42 -27.13 -22.15
N PHE A 747 45.70 -27.46 -21.98
CA PHE A 747 46.28 -27.79 -20.69
C PHE A 747 46.66 -26.52 -19.92
N VAL A 748 46.52 -26.55 -18.59
CA VAL A 748 46.63 -25.37 -17.73
C VAL A 748 47.61 -25.63 -16.59
N LEU A 749 48.52 -24.69 -16.37
CA LEU A 749 49.47 -24.74 -15.25
C LEU A 749 48.75 -24.44 -13.91
N PRO A 750 48.71 -25.37 -12.94
CA PRO A 750 48.09 -25.13 -11.65
C PRO A 750 49.00 -24.31 -10.73
N SER A 751 48.39 -23.57 -9.80
CA SER A 751 49.12 -22.87 -8.72
C SER A 751 49.21 -23.68 -7.42
N CYS A 752 48.92 -24.98 -7.47
CA CYS A 752 49.04 -25.90 -6.34
C CYS A 752 49.35 -27.31 -6.82
N GLN A 753 49.84 -28.15 -5.92
CA GLN A 753 50.05 -29.57 -6.19
C GLN A 753 48.76 -30.29 -6.61
N VAL A 754 48.90 -31.30 -7.46
CA VAL A 754 47.81 -32.23 -7.81
C VAL A 754 47.62 -33.19 -6.64
N THR A 755 46.39 -33.40 -6.20
CA THR A 755 46.11 -34.41 -5.16
C THR A 755 46.33 -35.81 -5.71
N GLN A 756 46.90 -36.73 -4.93
CA GLN A 756 47.20 -38.10 -5.39
C GLN A 756 46.00 -38.76 -6.09
N LYS A 757 44.79 -38.61 -5.54
CA LYS A 757 43.56 -39.14 -6.14
C LYS A 757 43.17 -38.50 -7.47
N ALA A 758 43.58 -37.26 -7.75
CA ALA A 758 43.42 -36.66 -9.07
C ALA A 758 44.48 -37.17 -10.05
N ALA A 759 45.73 -37.34 -9.61
CA ALA A 759 46.76 -37.96 -10.46
C ALA A 759 46.38 -39.40 -10.85
N GLU A 760 45.84 -40.18 -9.90
CA GLU A 760 45.29 -41.53 -10.12
C GLU A 760 44.09 -41.55 -11.08
N ILE A 761 43.25 -40.49 -11.11
CA ILE A 761 42.02 -40.42 -11.92
C ILE A 761 42.23 -39.76 -13.28
N THR A 762 43.26 -38.94 -13.46
CA THR A 762 43.51 -38.16 -14.69
C THR A 762 44.80 -38.56 -15.41
N GLY A 763 45.71 -39.29 -14.74
CA GLY A 763 47.07 -39.48 -15.21
C GLY A 763 47.89 -38.19 -15.31
N ILE A 764 47.39 -37.05 -14.80
CA ILE A 764 48.07 -35.75 -14.83
C ILE A 764 48.82 -35.52 -13.50
N THR A 765 50.12 -35.25 -13.57
CA THR A 765 50.94 -34.79 -12.44
C THR A 765 51.52 -33.39 -12.70
N PHE A 766 52.01 -32.74 -11.63
CA PHE A 766 52.64 -31.42 -11.71
C PHE A 766 53.96 -31.41 -10.91
N GLU A 767 55.06 -31.57 -11.62
CA GLU A 767 56.38 -31.83 -11.06
C GLU A 767 57.40 -30.86 -11.67
N ASN A 768 58.31 -30.33 -10.87
CA ASN A 768 59.36 -29.39 -11.30
C ASN A 768 58.86 -28.16 -12.10
N GLY A 769 57.61 -27.75 -11.88
CA GLY A 769 56.96 -26.64 -12.59
C GLY A 769 56.36 -27.00 -13.96
N GLN A 770 56.46 -28.26 -14.37
CA GLN A 770 55.91 -28.80 -15.61
C GLN A 770 54.64 -29.62 -15.33
N LEU A 771 53.71 -29.63 -16.30
CA LEU A 771 52.54 -30.51 -16.27
C LEU A 771 52.86 -31.76 -17.10
N LEU A 772 52.62 -32.95 -16.54
CA LEU A 772 52.88 -34.22 -17.21
C LEU A 772 51.59 -35.04 -17.33
N PHE A 773 51.36 -35.68 -18.48
CA PHE A 773 50.28 -36.65 -18.67
C PHE A 773 50.88 -38.02 -18.95
N LYS A 774 50.60 -38.99 -18.07
CA LYS A 774 51.13 -40.37 -18.12
C LYS A 774 52.66 -40.40 -18.33
N GLY A 775 53.37 -39.45 -17.67
CA GLY A 775 54.83 -39.27 -17.73
C GLY A 775 55.36 -38.33 -18.83
N ASN A 776 54.52 -37.85 -19.76
CA ASN A 776 54.94 -37.00 -20.89
C ASN A 776 54.66 -35.53 -20.61
N VAL A 777 55.62 -34.63 -20.85
CA VAL A 777 55.46 -33.19 -20.62
C VAL A 777 54.45 -32.57 -21.59
N MET A 778 53.44 -31.88 -21.07
CA MET A 778 52.34 -31.30 -21.85
C MET A 778 52.51 -29.78 -22.04
N PRO A 779 52.20 -29.23 -23.23
CA PRO A 779 52.25 -27.80 -23.50
C PRO A 779 51.09 -27.05 -22.81
N ALA A 780 51.31 -26.67 -21.55
CA ALA A 780 50.33 -26.01 -20.71
C ALA A 780 50.46 -24.48 -20.69
N VAL A 781 49.33 -23.76 -20.58
CA VAL A 781 49.27 -22.30 -20.53
C VAL A 781 48.84 -21.76 -19.17
N GLY A 782 49.04 -20.47 -18.92
CA GLY A 782 48.48 -19.80 -17.75
C GLY A 782 46.95 -19.69 -17.83
N ILE A 783 46.24 -19.95 -16.73
CA ILE A 783 44.76 -19.98 -16.66
C ILE A 783 44.05 -18.78 -17.30
N LYS A 784 44.57 -17.55 -17.11
CA LYS A 784 43.97 -16.34 -17.71
C LYS A 784 44.04 -16.32 -19.24
N LYS A 785 45.02 -16.99 -19.85
CA LYS A 785 45.08 -17.17 -21.31
C LYS A 785 44.02 -18.19 -21.74
N CYS A 786 44.06 -19.40 -21.18
CA CYS A 786 43.08 -20.46 -21.48
C CYS A 786 41.63 -19.96 -21.40
N LEU A 787 41.25 -19.24 -20.33
CA LEU A 787 39.90 -18.71 -20.19
C LEU A 787 39.54 -17.64 -21.24
N ASN A 788 40.50 -16.82 -21.70
CA ASN A 788 40.24 -15.86 -22.80
C ASN A 788 40.13 -16.57 -24.15
N ASP A 789 40.99 -17.54 -24.42
CA ASP A 789 40.99 -18.34 -25.64
C ASP A 789 39.68 -19.16 -25.73
N PHE A 790 39.25 -19.77 -24.63
CA PHE A 790 37.96 -20.47 -24.51
C PHE A 790 36.76 -19.53 -24.71
N ILE A 791 36.72 -18.36 -24.05
CA ILE A 791 35.65 -17.38 -24.29
C ILE A 791 35.65 -16.93 -25.76
N SER A 792 36.82 -16.76 -26.39
CA SER A 792 36.92 -16.41 -27.81
C SER A 792 36.44 -17.54 -28.74
N PHE A 793 36.56 -18.81 -28.32
CA PHE A 793 35.92 -19.95 -28.99
C PHE A 793 34.39 -19.94 -28.86
N LEU A 794 33.85 -19.53 -27.70
CA LEU A 794 32.40 -19.30 -27.52
C LEU A 794 31.90 -18.13 -28.39
N ASP A 795 32.62 -17.01 -28.40
CA ASP A 795 32.25 -15.77 -29.09
C ASP A 795 32.14 -15.94 -30.64
N LYS A 796 32.68 -17.04 -31.21
CA LYS A 796 32.47 -17.46 -32.61
C LYS A 796 31.01 -17.82 -32.95
N SER A 797 30.15 -18.09 -31.96
CA SER A 797 28.75 -18.46 -32.17
C SER A 797 27.82 -17.75 -31.19
N HIS A 798 26.51 -17.80 -31.47
CA HIS A 798 25.47 -17.17 -30.66
C HIS A 798 24.54 -18.22 -30.03
N ASN A 799 23.80 -17.81 -28.99
CA ASN A 799 22.90 -18.68 -28.21
C ASN A 799 23.59 -19.95 -27.63
N ASN A 800 24.87 -19.82 -27.26
CA ASN A 800 25.69 -20.92 -26.77
C ASN A 800 25.13 -21.53 -25.47
N VAL A 801 24.97 -22.85 -25.44
CA VAL A 801 24.56 -23.62 -24.26
C VAL A 801 25.58 -24.70 -23.99
N ILE A 802 26.13 -24.67 -22.77
CA ILE A 802 27.23 -25.54 -22.36
C ILE A 802 26.67 -26.85 -21.80
N ILE A 803 27.06 -27.97 -22.39
CA ILE A 803 26.56 -29.32 -22.13
C ILE A 803 27.69 -30.14 -21.49
N GLY A 804 27.49 -30.63 -20.28
CA GLY A 804 28.49 -31.43 -19.58
C GLY A 804 27.86 -32.42 -18.62
N HIS A 805 28.63 -33.43 -18.21
CA HIS A 805 28.11 -34.51 -17.37
C HIS A 805 28.24 -34.19 -15.88
N ASN A 806 27.12 -34.13 -15.14
CA ASN A 806 27.11 -33.67 -13.74
C ASN A 806 27.62 -32.21 -13.56
N ILE A 807 27.69 -31.46 -14.67
CA ILE A 807 28.31 -30.13 -14.81
C ILE A 807 27.86 -29.13 -13.74
N CYS A 808 26.59 -29.23 -13.33
CA CYS A 808 25.99 -28.33 -12.36
C CYS A 808 26.60 -28.49 -10.96
N ASN A 809 27.16 -29.65 -10.62
CA ASN A 809 27.61 -30.00 -9.26
C ASN A 809 29.11 -29.84 -9.02
N TYR A 810 29.91 -29.74 -10.07
CA TYR A 810 31.38 -29.73 -9.99
C TYR A 810 31.97 -28.70 -10.96
N ASP A 811 31.77 -28.93 -12.25
CA ASP A 811 32.51 -28.29 -13.35
C ASP A 811 32.21 -26.80 -13.45
N CYS A 812 30.93 -26.44 -13.45
CA CYS A 812 30.50 -25.04 -13.36
C CYS A 812 31.08 -24.33 -12.11
N MET A 813 31.28 -25.04 -11.00
CA MET A 813 31.76 -24.43 -9.75
C MET A 813 33.27 -24.15 -9.80
N VAL A 814 34.05 -25.07 -10.39
CA VAL A 814 35.49 -24.90 -10.63
C VAL A 814 35.72 -23.82 -11.71
N LEU A 815 34.99 -23.88 -12.83
CA LEU A 815 35.04 -22.89 -13.90
C LEU A 815 34.70 -21.48 -13.40
N TYR A 816 33.60 -21.31 -12.64
CA TYR A 816 33.25 -20.00 -12.07
C TYR A 816 34.31 -19.52 -11.08
N THR A 817 34.94 -20.41 -10.31
CA THR A 817 36.06 -20.05 -9.42
C THR A 817 37.28 -19.54 -10.20
N ALA A 818 37.59 -20.14 -11.35
CA ALA A 818 38.68 -19.69 -12.21
C ALA A 818 38.34 -18.35 -12.92
N LEU A 819 37.13 -18.23 -13.47
CA LEU A 819 36.63 -17.02 -14.12
C LEU A 819 36.56 -15.82 -13.18
N GLU A 820 36.11 -16.00 -11.93
CA GLU A 820 36.07 -14.94 -10.92
C GLU A 820 37.49 -14.50 -10.52
N LYS A 821 38.40 -15.45 -10.26
CA LYS A 821 39.83 -15.17 -9.99
C LYS A 821 40.54 -14.41 -11.12
N CYS A 822 40.09 -14.56 -12.37
CA CYS A 822 40.67 -13.88 -13.54
C CYS A 822 39.91 -12.60 -13.97
N SER A 823 38.84 -12.22 -13.28
CA SER A 823 37.92 -11.13 -13.65
C SER A 823 37.29 -11.28 -15.06
N LEU A 824 37.01 -12.53 -15.46
CA LEU A 824 36.43 -12.88 -16.76
C LEU A 824 34.96 -13.35 -16.68
N LEU A 825 34.40 -13.45 -15.47
CA LEU A 825 33.07 -14.03 -15.24
C LEU A 825 31.96 -13.31 -16.01
N ASP A 826 31.96 -11.97 -16.02
CA ASP A 826 30.94 -11.20 -16.73
C ASP A 826 31.03 -11.36 -18.25
N LYS A 827 32.26 -11.40 -18.82
CA LYS A 827 32.46 -11.65 -20.26
C LYS A 827 31.93 -13.04 -20.64
N PHE A 828 32.32 -14.07 -19.90
CA PHE A 828 31.78 -15.42 -20.09
C PHE A 828 30.24 -15.47 -19.98
N MET A 829 29.67 -14.75 -18.99
CA MET A 829 28.22 -14.67 -18.80
C MET A 829 27.50 -13.88 -19.91
N THR A 830 28.18 -13.05 -20.71
CA THR A 830 27.62 -12.52 -21.97
C THR A 830 27.70 -13.53 -23.12
N SER A 831 28.77 -14.32 -23.21
CA SER A 831 28.99 -15.30 -24.28
C SER A 831 28.10 -16.55 -24.24
N ILE A 832 27.33 -16.77 -23.16
CA ILE A 832 26.45 -17.95 -22.99
C ILE A 832 24.98 -17.60 -22.74
N SER A 833 24.09 -18.54 -23.09
CA SER A 833 22.66 -18.52 -22.74
C SER A 833 22.35 -19.33 -21.48
N GLY A 834 22.96 -20.51 -21.32
CA GLY A 834 22.69 -21.43 -20.20
C GLY A 834 23.50 -22.72 -20.28
N PHE A 835 23.06 -23.74 -19.55
CA PHE A 835 23.74 -25.03 -19.41
C PHE A 835 22.76 -26.21 -19.53
N VAL A 836 23.26 -27.41 -19.80
CA VAL A 836 22.51 -28.68 -19.69
C VAL A 836 23.37 -29.69 -18.94
N ASP A 837 22.80 -30.31 -17.90
CA ASP A 837 23.47 -31.34 -17.11
C ASP A 837 23.06 -32.74 -17.63
N THR A 838 23.98 -33.43 -18.31
CA THR A 838 23.64 -34.68 -19.00
C THR A 838 23.38 -35.85 -18.06
N LEU A 839 23.83 -35.78 -16.80
CA LEU A 839 23.45 -36.76 -15.77
C LEU A 839 21.96 -36.68 -15.45
N LEU A 840 21.33 -35.51 -15.59
CA LEU A 840 19.87 -35.35 -15.49
C LEU A 840 19.18 -35.75 -16.81
N LEU A 841 19.79 -35.41 -17.96
CA LEU A 841 19.28 -35.73 -19.30
C LEU A 841 19.11 -37.25 -19.49
N PHE A 842 20.16 -38.03 -19.27
CA PHE A 842 20.12 -39.48 -19.43
C PHE A 842 19.26 -40.17 -18.37
N LYS A 843 19.15 -39.62 -17.16
CA LYS A 843 18.19 -40.12 -16.15
C LYS A 843 16.73 -39.90 -16.53
N SER A 844 16.43 -38.88 -17.32
CA SER A 844 15.07 -38.63 -17.81
C SER A 844 14.75 -39.35 -19.12
N ALA A 845 15.74 -39.56 -20.01
CA ALA A 845 15.57 -40.26 -21.28
C ALA A 845 15.66 -41.80 -21.15
N HIS A 846 16.55 -42.29 -20.29
CA HIS A 846 16.77 -43.72 -20.04
C HIS A 846 16.67 -44.03 -18.53
N PRO A 847 15.47 -44.00 -17.93
CA PRO A 847 15.27 -44.33 -16.52
C PRO A 847 15.51 -45.83 -16.25
N GLY A 848 16.12 -46.16 -15.10
CA GLY A 848 16.31 -47.54 -14.62
C GLY A 848 17.68 -48.18 -14.85
N LEU A 849 18.68 -47.45 -15.37
CA LEU A 849 20.03 -47.97 -15.55
C LEU A 849 20.76 -48.17 -14.20
N SER A 850 21.62 -49.19 -14.13
CA SER A 850 22.39 -49.54 -12.92
C SER A 850 23.48 -48.53 -12.58
N SER A 851 24.02 -47.83 -13.58
CA SER A 851 24.90 -46.67 -13.42
C SER A 851 24.55 -45.59 -14.44
N TYR A 852 24.89 -44.34 -14.08
CA TYR A 852 24.79 -43.17 -14.94
C TYR A 852 26.11 -42.41 -15.04
N SER A 853 27.25 -43.00 -14.66
CA SER A 853 28.57 -42.44 -15.00
C SER A 853 28.76 -42.45 -16.52
N GLN A 854 29.37 -41.39 -17.08
CA GLN A 854 29.53 -41.25 -18.53
C GLN A 854 30.20 -42.47 -19.21
N PRO A 855 31.27 -43.10 -18.68
CA PRO A 855 31.84 -44.31 -19.28
C PRO A 855 30.86 -45.49 -19.31
N ASN A 856 30.06 -45.68 -18.25
CA ASN A 856 29.05 -46.74 -18.21
C ASN A 856 27.89 -46.44 -19.17
N LEU A 857 27.48 -45.18 -19.32
CA LEU A 857 26.47 -44.79 -20.31
C LEU A 857 26.98 -45.03 -21.74
N PHE A 858 28.24 -44.71 -22.02
CA PHE A 858 28.87 -44.97 -23.31
C PHE A 858 28.91 -46.49 -23.62
N GLN A 859 29.36 -47.30 -22.66
CA GLN A 859 29.41 -48.75 -22.82
C GLN A 859 28.02 -49.40 -22.90
N THR A 860 27.05 -48.95 -22.10
CA THR A 860 25.69 -49.56 -22.05
C THR A 860 24.81 -49.13 -23.22
N LEU A 861 24.95 -47.90 -23.74
CA LEU A 861 24.08 -47.39 -24.82
C LEU A 861 24.71 -47.49 -26.21
N LEU A 862 26.05 -47.54 -26.33
CA LEU A 862 26.76 -47.62 -27.62
C LEU A 862 27.69 -48.84 -27.76
N GLY A 863 27.90 -49.62 -26.69
CA GLY A 863 28.77 -50.81 -26.73
C GLY A 863 30.28 -50.51 -26.75
N GLN A 864 30.69 -49.26 -26.48
CA GLN A 864 32.05 -48.76 -26.67
C GLN A 864 32.66 -48.20 -25.37
N THR A 865 33.99 -48.14 -25.31
CA THR A 865 34.79 -47.47 -24.26
C THR A 865 35.59 -46.29 -24.82
N TYR A 866 36.03 -45.38 -23.95
CA TYR A 866 36.95 -44.27 -24.27
C TYR A 866 37.91 -44.01 -23.09
N ASP A 867 39.01 -43.27 -23.28
CA ASP A 867 39.95 -42.90 -22.20
C ASP A 867 39.33 -41.78 -21.34
N ALA A 868 38.58 -42.18 -20.31
CA ALA A 868 37.85 -41.27 -19.41
C ALA A 868 38.75 -40.52 -18.40
N HIS A 869 40.04 -40.45 -18.67
CA HIS A 869 41.07 -39.73 -17.91
C HIS A 869 41.56 -38.48 -18.65
N ARG A 870 40.79 -38.01 -19.63
CA ARG A 870 41.07 -36.85 -20.50
C ARG A 870 39.78 -36.08 -20.80
N ALA A 871 39.81 -34.77 -20.61
CA ALA A 871 38.65 -33.91 -20.88
C ALA A 871 38.27 -33.86 -22.37
N ASP A 872 39.22 -34.00 -23.30
CA ASP A 872 38.95 -33.97 -24.74
C ASP A 872 38.29 -35.26 -25.25
N GLU A 873 38.76 -36.42 -24.80
CA GLU A 873 38.11 -37.72 -25.01
C GLU A 873 36.72 -37.76 -24.36
N ALA A 874 36.57 -37.19 -23.16
CA ALA A 874 35.28 -37.07 -22.49
C ALA A 874 34.28 -36.16 -23.23
N VAL A 875 34.75 -35.07 -23.83
CA VAL A 875 33.92 -34.19 -24.67
C VAL A 875 33.47 -34.90 -25.96
N ASP A 876 34.37 -35.62 -26.64
CA ASP A 876 34.04 -36.37 -27.86
C ASP A 876 33.10 -37.56 -27.60
N ALA A 877 33.32 -38.28 -26.49
CA ALA A 877 32.40 -39.31 -26.02
C ALA A 877 31.03 -38.72 -25.67
N LEU A 878 30.96 -37.54 -25.04
CA LEU A 878 29.67 -36.93 -24.68
C LEU A 878 28.91 -36.39 -25.91
N PHE A 879 29.61 -35.75 -26.85
CA PHE A 879 29.07 -35.37 -28.17
C PHE A 879 28.47 -36.58 -28.88
N THR A 880 29.25 -37.66 -28.96
CA THR A 880 28.87 -38.93 -29.61
C THR A 880 27.67 -39.57 -28.92
N LEU A 881 27.66 -39.62 -27.58
CA LEU A 881 26.57 -40.19 -26.79
C LEU A 881 25.26 -39.42 -26.99
N VAL A 882 25.29 -38.10 -26.91
CA VAL A 882 24.09 -37.25 -27.06
C VAL A 882 23.56 -37.24 -28.50
N ASN A 883 24.42 -37.36 -29.51
CA ASN A 883 23.99 -37.36 -30.91
C ASN A 883 23.57 -38.75 -31.44
N LYS A 884 24.06 -39.86 -30.86
CA LYS A 884 23.69 -41.24 -31.26
C LYS A 884 22.56 -41.86 -30.44
N THR A 885 22.23 -41.32 -29.27
CA THR A 885 21.09 -41.79 -28.46
C THR A 885 19.83 -40.97 -28.74
N VAL A 886 18.64 -41.60 -28.61
CA VAL A 886 17.36 -40.95 -28.92
C VAL A 886 16.93 -40.03 -27.77
N VAL A 887 17.53 -38.84 -27.72
CA VAL A 887 17.19 -37.79 -26.75
C VAL A 887 16.41 -36.67 -27.44
N ASP A 888 15.08 -36.67 -27.26
CA ASP A 888 14.23 -35.62 -27.82
C ASP A 888 14.46 -34.23 -27.17
N ASN A 889 13.98 -33.17 -27.83
CA ASN A 889 14.13 -31.80 -27.35
C ASN A 889 13.35 -31.52 -26.04
N CYS A 890 12.31 -32.30 -25.69
CA CYS A 890 11.59 -32.10 -24.42
C CYS A 890 12.42 -32.61 -23.23
N HIS A 891 13.34 -33.56 -23.42
CA HIS A 891 14.34 -33.95 -22.41
C HIS A 891 15.38 -32.84 -22.19
N PHE A 892 15.83 -32.18 -23.26
CA PHE A 892 16.64 -30.97 -23.15
C PHE A 892 15.93 -29.86 -22.37
N GLU A 893 14.68 -29.52 -22.73
CA GLU A 893 13.90 -28.48 -22.03
C GLU A 893 13.70 -28.76 -20.53
N LYS A 894 13.46 -30.03 -20.14
CA LYS A 894 13.31 -30.43 -18.73
C LYS A 894 14.60 -30.26 -17.91
N THR A 895 15.76 -30.33 -18.55
CA THR A 895 17.08 -30.38 -17.90
C THR A 895 17.96 -29.16 -18.14
N TYR A 896 17.49 -28.22 -18.97
CA TYR A 896 18.09 -26.91 -19.17
C TYR A 896 18.18 -26.12 -17.87
N LEU A 897 19.37 -25.57 -17.62
CA LEU A 897 19.71 -24.77 -16.45
C LEU A 897 20.04 -23.34 -16.91
N SER A 898 19.28 -22.37 -16.44
CA SER A 898 19.53 -20.97 -16.80
C SER A 898 20.86 -20.50 -16.22
N LYS A 899 21.59 -19.61 -16.93
CA LYS A 899 22.88 -19.08 -16.42
C LYS A 899 22.76 -18.44 -15.02
N LYS A 900 21.59 -17.86 -14.70
CA LYS A 900 21.27 -17.35 -13.36
C LYS A 900 21.22 -18.43 -12.28
N PHE A 901 20.65 -19.60 -12.57
CA PHE A 901 20.56 -20.71 -11.62
C PHE A 901 21.95 -21.23 -11.22
N ILE A 902 22.89 -21.29 -12.17
CA ILE A 902 24.28 -21.64 -11.88
C ILE A 902 24.97 -20.55 -11.04
N SER A 903 24.78 -19.26 -11.35
CA SER A 903 25.29 -18.15 -10.52
C SER A 903 24.77 -18.18 -9.08
N GLU A 904 23.48 -18.48 -8.87
CA GLU A 904 22.90 -18.61 -7.52
C GLU A 904 23.47 -19.84 -6.77
N LYS A 905 23.71 -20.95 -7.48
CA LYS A 905 24.36 -22.15 -6.91
C LYS A 905 25.82 -21.90 -6.53
N TYR A 906 26.56 -21.17 -7.36
CA TYR A 906 27.93 -20.72 -7.10
C TYR A 906 28.00 -19.78 -5.88
N LEU A 907 27.09 -18.80 -5.79
CA LEU A 907 27.01 -17.90 -4.63
C LEU A 907 26.68 -18.67 -3.33
N SER A 908 25.77 -19.64 -3.38
CA SER A 908 25.47 -20.50 -2.23
C SER A 908 26.67 -21.38 -1.81
N MET A 909 27.55 -21.75 -2.75
CA MET A 909 28.82 -22.40 -2.43
C MET A 909 29.80 -21.44 -1.74
N LYS A 910 29.91 -20.18 -2.20
CA LYS A 910 30.76 -19.16 -1.55
C LYS A 910 30.31 -18.90 -0.11
N GLU A 911 29.00 -18.71 0.12
CA GLU A 911 28.45 -18.56 1.48
C GLU A 911 28.62 -19.83 2.33
N LEU A 912 28.54 -21.03 1.74
CA LEU A 912 28.88 -22.27 2.45
C LEU A 912 30.33 -22.26 2.95
N LEU A 913 31.30 -21.98 2.08
CA LEU A 913 32.73 -21.99 2.41
C LEU A 913 33.09 -20.92 3.46
N LYS A 914 32.50 -19.73 3.33
CA LYS A 914 32.66 -18.59 4.24
C LYS A 914 32.08 -18.85 5.64
N ASN A 915 30.85 -19.36 5.72
CA ASN A 915 30.11 -19.42 6.98
C ASN A 915 30.30 -20.74 7.75
N LEU A 916 30.53 -21.88 7.08
CA LEU A 916 30.61 -23.19 7.73
C LEU A 916 31.72 -23.29 8.82
N PRO A 917 32.92 -22.70 8.66
CA PRO A 917 33.94 -22.74 9.71
C PRO A 917 33.43 -22.18 11.05
N SER A 918 32.64 -21.10 11.03
CA SER A 918 32.06 -20.50 12.24
C SER A 918 31.08 -21.43 12.97
N LEU A 919 30.43 -22.34 12.25
CA LEU A 919 29.46 -23.31 12.79
C LEU A 919 30.12 -24.61 13.25
N LYS A 920 31.41 -24.84 12.94
CA LYS A 920 32.09 -26.12 13.21
C LYS A 920 32.03 -26.49 14.70
N LEU A 921 32.22 -25.52 15.60
CA LEU A 921 32.13 -25.72 17.05
C LEU A 921 30.76 -26.26 17.51
N LEU A 922 29.66 -25.98 16.81
CA LEU A 922 28.35 -26.58 17.10
C LEU A 922 28.21 -28.01 16.57
N VAL A 923 28.98 -28.38 15.54
CA VAL A 923 29.03 -29.75 14.99
C VAL A 923 29.92 -30.64 15.85
N ASP A 924 31.10 -30.14 16.24
CA ASP A 924 32.07 -30.87 17.05
C ASP A 924 31.48 -31.18 18.45
N ASN A 925 30.71 -30.24 19.03
CA ASN A 925 29.93 -30.45 20.26
C ASN A 925 28.60 -31.23 20.06
N LYS A 926 28.35 -31.80 18.87
CA LYS A 926 27.15 -32.60 18.52
C LYS A 926 25.80 -31.88 18.67
N ILE A 927 25.79 -30.55 18.78
CA ILE A 927 24.58 -29.71 18.87
C ILE A 927 23.86 -29.66 17.51
N LEU A 928 24.62 -29.61 16.41
CA LEU A 928 24.12 -29.66 15.04
C LEU A 928 24.75 -30.81 14.25
N SER A 929 23.98 -31.43 13.37
CA SER A 929 24.57 -32.32 12.36
C SER A 929 25.36 -31.50 11.34
N ILE A 930 26.42 -32.10 10.77
CA ILE A 930 27.18 -31.48 9.68
C ILE A 930 26.28 -31.16 8.46
N SER A 931 25.22 -31.93 8.22
CA SER A 931 24.22 -31.62 7.19
C SER A 931 23.43 -30.35 7.48
N MET A 932 23.01 -30.12 8.73
CA MET A 932 22.26 -28.92 9.12
C MET A 932 23.16 -27.67 9.14
N ALA A 933 24.40 -27.79 9.65
CA ALA A 933 25.38 -26.70 9.59
C ALA A 933 25.67 -26.26 8.14
N ARG A 934 25.74 -27.21 7.19
CA ARG A 934 25.88 -26.90 5.75
C ARG A 934 24.64 -26.21 5.15
N ILE A 935 23.44 -26.48 5.65
CA ILE A 935 22.21 -25.75 5.22
C ILE A 935 22.23 -24.31 5.75
N ILE A 936 22.52 -24.13 7.04
CA ILE A 936 22.62 -22.81 7.68
C ILE A 936 23.67 -21.95 6.95
N ALA A 937 24.88 -22.48 6.73
CA ALA A 937 25.95 -21.78 6.03
C ALA A 937 25.59 -21.39 4.58
N LYS A 938 24.97 -22.31 3.82
CA LYS A 938 24.46 -22.04 2.45
C LYS A 938 23.41 -20.93 2.39
N SER A 939 22.72 -20.66 3.49
CA SER A 939 21.70 -19.61 3.60
C SER A 939 22.25 -18.22 3.98
N GLY A 940 23.57 -18.05 4.03
CA GLY A 940 24.24 -16.82 4.43
C GLY A 940 24.35 -16.61 5.94
N LEU A 941 24.17 -17.66 6.75
CA LEU A 941 24.17 -17.56 8.22
C LEU A 941 25.45 -18.13 8.82
N SER A 942 26.17 -17.29 9.56
CA SER A 942 27.32 -17.63 10.41
C SER A 942 26.87 -17.80 11.87
N LEU A 943 27.75 -18.34 12.73
CA LEU A 943 27.50 -18.39 14.18
C LEU A 943 27.27 -16.99 14.79
N GLN A 944 27.92 -15.94 14.26
CA GLN A 944 27.68 -14.56 14.69
C GLN A 944 26.27 -14.10 14.33
N HIS A 945 25.75 -14.44 13.14
CA HIS A 945 24.37 -14.13 12.75
C HIS A 945 23.35 -14.84 13.65
N LEU A 946 23.63 -16.08 14.07
CA LEU A 946 22.76 -16.82 15.01
C LEU A 946 22.80 -16.20 16.42
N LYS A 947 23.99 -15.83 16.91
CA LYS A 947 24.15 -15.13 18.21
C LYS A 947 23.39 -13.80 18.20
N LEU A 948 23.53 -12.99 17.16
CA LEU A 948 22.85 -11.70 17.03
C LEU A 948 21.32 -11.85 16.98
N ALA A 949 20.81 -12.84 16.24
CA ALA A 949 19.38 -13.17 16.23
C ALA A 949 18.86 -13.58 17.63
N PHE A 950 19.68 -14.30 18.40
CA PHE A 950 19.37 -14.67 19.77
C PHE A 950 19.41 -13.47 20.73
N THR A 951 20.39 -12.58 20.62
CA THR A 951 20.44 -11.34 21.41
C THR A 951 19.19 -10.48 21.18
N ARG A 952 18.73 -10.37 19.92
CA ARG A 952 17.59 -9.52 19.55
C ARG A 952 16.21 -10.05 19.98
N ASN A 953 15.99 -11.36 19.99
CA ASN A 953 14.65 -11.94 20.20
C ASN A 953 14.69 -13.40 20.74
N GLY A 954 15.77 -13.78 21.44
CA GLY A 954 15.98 -15.12 22.01
C GLY A 954 15.88 -16.26 20.99
N ALA A 955 15.44 -17.43 21.45
CA ALA A 955 15.17 -18.58 20.58
C ALA A 955 14.10 -18.30 19.50
N LYS A 956 13.22 -17.29 19.72
CA LYS A 956 12.27 -16.86 18.69
C LYS A 956 12.98 -16.13 17.54
N GLY A 957 14.02 -15.35 17.80
CA GLY A 957 14.81 -14.68 16.76
C GLY A 957 15.47 -15.65 15.79
N ILE A 958 16.10 -16.71 16.30
CA ILE A 958 16.65 -17.79 15.48
C ILE A 958 15.54 -18.44 14.64
N ARG A 959 14.39 -18.75 15.26
CA ARG A 959 13.24 -19.39 14.60
C ARG A 959 12.60 -18.51 13.51
N ASP A 960 12.47 -17.21 13.73
CA ASP A 960 11.91 -16.25 12.77
C ASP A 960 12.84 -16.14 11.53
N ILE A 961 14.17 -16.28 11.70
CA ILE A 961 15.13 -16.35 10.59
C ILE A 961 15.13 -17.73 9.90
N PHE A 962 15.16 -18.84 10.65
CA PHE A 962 15.15 -20.19 10.07
C PHE A 962 13.88 -20.49 9.26
N THR A 963 12.75 -19.89 9.66
CA THR A 963 11.46 -19.99 8.97
C THR A 963 11.20 -18.88 7.94
N GLU A 964 12.12 -17.93 7.75
CA GLU A 964 12.04 -16.87 6.73
C GLU A 964 11.87 -17.52 5.34
N SER A 965 10.99 -16.97 4.49
CA SER A 965 10.66 -17.62 3.21
C SER A 965 11.76 -17.43 2.16
N SER A 966 12.32 -18.52 1.61
CA SER A 966 13.18 -18.51 0.42
C SER A 966 12.63 -19.44 -0.66
N GLY A 967 12.45 -18.92 -1.88
CA GLY A 967 11.89 -19.63 -3.02
C GLY A 967 10.53 -20.27 -2.70
N SER A 968 10.45 -21.60 -2.88
CA SER A 968 9.29 -22.42 -2.54
C SER A 968 9.25 -22.89 -1.08
N GLY A 969 10.32 -22.66 -0.31
CA GLY A 969 10.52 -23.23 1.03
C GLY A 969 10.76 -22.20 2.13
N VAL A 970 11.56 -22.62 3.12
CA VAL A 970 12.08 -21.78 4.22
C VAL A 970 13.60 -21.73 4.17
N ARG A 971 14.19 -20.70 4.78
CA ARG A 971 15.62 -20.41 4.76
C ARG A 971 16.49 -21.54 5.31
N VAL A 972 16.05 -22.21 6.38
CA VAL A 972 16.75 -23.35 6.99
C VAL A 972 15.78 -24.47 7.33
N THR A 973 14.81 -24.25 8.23
CA THR A 973 13.95 -25.31 8.76
C THR A 973 12.70 -24.77 9.45
N LYS A 974 11.72 -25.66 9.68
CA LYS A 974 10.55 -25.43 10.56
C LYS A 974 10.56 -26.30 11.81
N SER A 975 11.59 -27.14 12.00
CA SER A 975 11.75 -27.93 13.22
C SER A 975 11.83 -27.00 14.43
N GLN A 976 11.27 -27.43 15.57
CA GLN A 976 11.44 -26.73 16.84
C GLN A 976 12.61 -27.30 17.68
N LYS A 977 13.22 -28.41 17.22
CA LYS A 977 14.38 -29.08 17.84
C LYS A 977 15.72 -28.52 17.31
N ILE A 978 15.66 -27.60 16.34
CA ILE A 978 16.78 -26.94 15.65
C ILE A 978 16.54 -25.44 15.74
#